data_AF-A0A950M0S8-F1
#
_entry.id   AF-A0A950M0S8-F1
#
_cell.length_a   1.000
_cell.length_b   1.000
_cell.length_c   1.000
_cell.angle_alpha   90.00
_cell.angle_beta   90.00
_cell.angle_gamma   90.00
#
_symmetry.space_group_name_H-M   'P 1'
#
loop_
_entity.id
_entity.type
_entity.pdbx_description
1 polymer ?
#
loop_
_entity_poly.entity_id
_entity_poly.type
_entity_poly.pdbx_seq_one_letter_code
_entity_poly.pdbx_strand_id
1 'polypeptide(L)'
;MSDTGEATNGRRTTGPRLIAIVGPFQSGKTTLLESILVRGGGLQRQGRVQDGTTIGDASPEARAHAMSVEANVASAEYLGDRYTFLDCPGSIEFLQDMRHAVPVCDAAVVVCEADARKIPALQLILHELEDLNVPRLLFLNKIDQATARVRETLAMLQPASRTPLLLRQIPIWQNGTATGFVDLALERAFVYREHAPSTVVDLPNDDSERQKDARYSMLERLADYDDELMEQLIGDIEPPRDRIFDGLARDLRAGHVVPLLIGSADRGNGVTRLLKALRHEAPGIVETRERHGIAAEGPPLAHVIRSVHTAHGGKLSLARVLRGSFADGQTVKGSGGGEDRIAGISRLTGSSASRQPSAVEGDTVAFGRLDHIATGATFTSAKTAPEALAPVPSPQPVHAFALVVNDRKDDVRLAAALAKLVEEDTSLTFVHDQASGELRLMGQGEMHLRVAIERLAARFGVQVTAKERSVAYRETIRDTVNVRGRHKKQSGGHGQFGDVALTVRPLPRGGDFAFEVDIHGGVVPRQYFPSVEIGVRDGLSRGPLGFPVVDVAVTLTDGSYHSVDSSDMAFRAAGKIAISDALGKARPVLLEPILAVDILVPSEAMSRATALVSSRRGQLLGYDARPGWAGWDVLKTLIPEAEIGSLIVELRSATSGVGTYMATFDHLAEIVGRQADAIVANQQAARVAS
;
A
#
# COMPACT_ATOMS: atom_id res chain seq x y z
N MET A 1 -47.04 24.54 7.58
CA MET A 1 -47.63 23.72 6.52
C MET A 1 -46.77 22.47 6.43
N SER A 2 -47.41 21.32 6.56
CA SER A 2 -46.86 20.01 6.94
C SER A 2 -45.72 19.54 6.03
N ASP A 3 -44.55 19.38 6.65
CA ASP A 3 -43.38 18.70 6.12
C ASP A 3 -43.54 17.19 6.41
N THR A 4 -44.02 16.45 5.41
CA THR A 4 -43.97 14.98 5.40
C THR A 4 -42.73 14.58 4.62
N GLY A 5 -41.74 14.05 5.32
CA GLY A 5 -40.55 13.46 4.71
C GLY A 5 -40.94 12.28 3.82
N GLU A 6 -41.02 12.53 2.51
CA GLU A 6 -40.96 11.47 1.51
C GLU A 6 -39.51 10.98 1.42
N ALA A 7 -39.28 9.75 1.88
CA ALA A 7 -38.03 9.02 1.65
C ALA A 7 -37.77 8.94 0.14
N THR A 8 -36.59 9.41 -0.29
CA THR A 8 -36.13 9.48 -1.70
C THR A 8 -35.77 8.11 -2.31
N ASN A 9 -36.40 7.02 -1.85
CA ASN A 9 -36.11 5.66 -2.27
C ASN A 9 -36.45 5.47 -3.77
N GLY A 10 -35.43 5.33 -4.61
CA GLY A 10 -35.56 4.85 -6.00
C GLY A 10 -35.30 5.87 -7.12
N ARG A 11 -35.26 7.19 -6.85
CA ARG A 11 -35.02 8.16 -7.95
C ARG A 11 -33.59 8.09 -8.49
N ARG A 12 -33.46 8.15 -9.83
CA ARG A 12 -32.18 8.24 -10.55
C ARG A 12 -31.44 9.51 -10.14
N THR A 13 -30.20 9.36 -9.67
CA THR A 13 -29.29 10.47 -9.41
C THR A 13 -28.77 11.03 -10.74
N THR A 14 -28.61 12.35 -10.84
CA THR A 14 -28.03 13.03 -12.00
C THR A 14 -26.74 13.75 -11.59
N GLY A 15 -25.84 13.97 -12.55
CA GLY A 15 -24.57 14.66 -12.31
C GLY A 15 -23.32 13.80 -12.55
N PRO A 16 -22.13 14.35 -12.32
CA PRO A 16 -20.87 13.61 -12.44
C PRO A 16 -20.77 12.46 -11.44
N ARG A 17 -20.28 11.31 -11.90
CA ARG A 17 -19.96 10.19 -11.03
C ARG A 17 -18.50 9.79 -11.12
N LEU A 18 -17.92 9.40 -9.99
CA LEU A 18 -16.59 8.80 -9.90
C LEU A 18 -16.74 7.31 -9.60
N ILE A 19 -16.26 6.47 -10.51
CA ILE A 19 -16.35 5.02 -10.42
C ILE A 19 -14.95 4.42 -10.37
N ALA A 20 -14.63 3.70 -9.30
CA ALA A 20 -13.39 2.92 -9.25
C ALA A 20 -13.56 1.62 -10.05
N ILE A 21 -12.55 1.24 -10.83
CA ILE A 21 -12.41 -0.09 -11.43
C ILE A 21 -11.29 -0.77 -10.65
N VAL A 22 -11.66 -1.78 -9.87
CA VAL A 22 -10.75 -2.49 -8.96
C VAL A 22 -10.89 -4.00 -9.17
N GLY A 23 -9.95 -4.77 -8.63
CA GLY A 23 -9.96 -6.23 -8.80
C GLY A 23 -8.55 -6.80 -8.91
N PRO A 24 -8.41 -8.13 -8.76
CA PRO A 24 -7.11 -8.80 -8.74
C PRO A 24 -6.24 -8.54 -9.98
N PHE A 25 -4.94 -8.77 -9.87
CA PHE A 25 -4.02 -8.71 -11.00
C PHE A 25 -4.51 -9.59 -12.17
N GLN A 26 -4.40 -9.05 -13.40
CA GLN A 26 -4.82 -9.69 -14.65
C GLN A 26 -6.34 -10.00 -14.80
N SER A 27 -7.20 -9.43 -13.95
CA SER A 27 -8.66 -9.57 -14.11
C SER A 27 -9.25 -8.85 -15.33
N GLY A 28 -8.47 -7.99 -15.99
CA GLY A 28 -8.88 -7.25 -17.19
C GLY A 28 -9.53 -5.90 -16.91
N LYS A 29 -9.15 -5.25 -15.80
CA LYS A 29 -9.62 -3.90 -15.41
C LYS A 29 -9.36 -2.85 -16.50
N THR A 30 -8.11 -2.73 -16.95
CA THR A 30 -7.72 -1.79 -18.01
C THR A 30 -8.44 -2.08 -19.32
N THR A 31 -8.58 -3.36 -19.69
CA THR A 31 -9.37 -3.77 -20.85
C THR A 31 -10.84 -3.39 -20.72
N LEU A 32 -11.42 -3.50 -19.52
CA LEU A 32 -12.79 -3.07 -19.24
C LEU A 32 -12.92 -1.56 -19.33
N LEU A 33 -11.96 -0.79 -18.80
CA LEU A 33 -11.91 0.66 -18.95
C LEU A 33 -11.93 1.04 -20.43
N GLU A 34 -11.06 0.48 -21.25
CA GLU A 34 -11.02 0.72 -22.71
C GLU A 34 -12.38 0.45 -23.36
N SER A 35 -13.00 -0.70 -23.04
CA SER A 35 -14.31 -1.04 -23.60
C SER A 35 -15.42 -0.11 -23.12
N ILE A 36 -15.36 0.37 -21.88
CA ILE A 36 -16.28 1.38 -21.34
C ILE A 36 -16.14 2.69 -22.12
N LEU A 37 -14.91 3.14 -22.35
CA LEU A 37 -14.65 4.39 -23.06
C LEU A 37 -15.11 4.32 -24.52
N VAL A 38 -14.90 3.20 -25.21
CA VAL A 38 -15.45 2.98 -26.56
C VAL A 38 -16.97 3.01 -26.53
N ARG A 39 -17.60 2.34 -25.55
CA ARG A 39 -19.07 2.29 -25.46
C ARG A 39 -19.70 3.64 -25.11
N GLY A 40 -19.00 4.45 -24.32
CA GLY A 40 -19.37 5.83 -23.98
C GLY A 40 -18.93 6.86 -25.03
N GLY A 41 -18.42 6.44 -26.20
CA GLY A 41 -17.97 7.35 -27.25
C GLY A 41 -16.71 8.17 -26.94
N GLY A 42 -16.04 7.90 -25.81
CA GLY A 42 -14.77 8.51 -25.44
C GLY A 42 -13.58 8.00 -26.25
N LEU A 43 -13.71 6.83 -26.88
CA LEU A 43 -12.72 6.26 -27.81
C LEU A 43 -13.40 5.76 -29.08
N GLN A 44 -12.69 5.85 -30.22
CA GLN A 44 -13.14 5.28 -31.49
C GLN A 44 -12.94 3.77 -31.55
N ARG A 45 -11.86 3.27 -30.94
CA ARG A 45 -11.48 1.86 -30.92
C ARG A 45 -10.81 1.51 -29.60
N GLN A 46 -11.02 0.27 -29.17
CA GLN A 46 -10.42 -0.30 -27.97
C GLN A 46 -8.91 -0.52 -28.16
N GLY A 47 -8.08 0.00 -27.25
CA GLY A 47 -6.66 -0.32 -27.19
C GLY A 47 -6.39 -1.72 -26.63
N ARG A 48 -5.18 -2.23 -26.82
CA ARG A 48 -4.71 -3.50 -26.28
C ARG A 48 -3.46 -3.32 -25.44
N VAL A 49 -3.46 -3.91 -24.25
CA VAL A 49 -2.33 -3.84 -23.29
C VAL A 49 -1.06 -4.44 -23.90
N GLN A 50 -1.20 -5.59 -24.59
CA GLN A 50 -0.08 -6.27 -25.25
C GLN A 50 0.58 -5.42 -26.34
N ASP A 51 -0.19 -4.54 -26.99
CA ASP A 51 0.28 -3.67 -28.06
C ASP A 51 0.76 -2.30 -27.53
N GLY A 52 0.61 -2.03 -26.22
CA GLY A 52 0.94 -0.73 -25.62
C GLY A 52 0.09 0.44 -26.13
N THR A 53 -1.12 0.15 -26.63
CA THR A 53 -2.00 1.14 -27.30
C THR A 53 -3.16 1.63 -26.43
N THR A 54 -3.26 1.15 -25.20
CA THR A 54 -4.30 1.58 -24.25
C THR A 54 -4.08 3.04 -23.81
N ILE A 55 -5.19 3.73 -23.55
CA ILE A 55 -5.20 5.03 -22.88
C ILE A 55 -4.93 4.90 -21.39
N GLY A 56 -5.36 3.78 -20.78
CA GLY A 56 -4.88 3.34 -19.48
C GLY A 56 -3.44 2.82 -19.59
N ASP A 57 -2.69 2.86 -18.49
CA ASP A 57 -1.29 2.41 -18.41
C ASP A 57 -0.38 3.14 -19.42
N ALA A 58 -0.57 4.46 -19.53
CA ALA A 58 0.17 5.29 -20.47
C ALA A 58 1.61 5.61 -20.03
N SER A 59 1.94 5.44 -18.74
CA SER A 59 3.28 5.72 -18.24
C SER A 59 4.33 4.74 -18.78
N PRO A 60 5.58 5.19 -18.98
CA PRO A 60 6.65 4.32 -19.48
C PRO A 60 6.84 3.06 -18.63
N GLU A 61 6.73 3.19 -17.30
CA GLU A 61 6.92 2.09 -16.37
C GLU A 61 5.79 1.06 -16.50
N ALA A 62 4.53 1.52 -16.62
CA ALA A 62 3.39 0.62 -16.81
C ALA A 62 3.50 -0.19 -18.11
N ARG A 63 3.95 0.47 -19.19
CA ARG A 63 4.18 -0.17 -20.49
C ARG A 63 5.33 -1.15 -20.47
N ALA A 64 6.45 -0.78 -19.83
CA ALA A 64 7.64 -1.63 -19.74
C ALA A 64 7.35 -2.94 -18.99
N HIS A 65 6.55 -2.88 -17.93
CA HIS A 65 6.20 -4.05 -17.11
C HIS A 65 4.88 -4.71 -17.49
N ALA A 66 4.20 -4.21 -18.53
CA ALA A 66 2.88 -4.67 -18.98
C ALA A 66 1.85 -4.82 -17.83
N MET A 67 1.90 -3.88 -16.89
CA MET A 67 1.03 -3.87 -15.71
C MET A 67 0.73 -2.45 -15.25
N SER A 68 -0.44 -2.25 -14.67
CA SER A 68 -0.78 -0.99 -14.02
C SER A 68 0.04 -0.80 -12.74
N VAL A 69 0.81 0.28 -12.69
CA VAL A 69 1.66 0.69 -11.55
C VAL A 69 1.18 2.01 -10.92
N GLU A 70 0.08 2.55 -11.44
CA GLU A 70 -0.60 3.72 -10.92
C GLU A 70 -2.09 3.73 -11.28
N ALA A 71 -2.89 4.47 -10.52
CA ALA A 71 -4.28 4.71 -10.87
C ALA A 71 -4.41 5.56 -12.15
N ASN A 72 -5.08 5.02 -13.16
CA ASN A 72 -5.38 5.71 -14.42
C ASN A 72 -6.74 6.40 -14.33
N VAL A 73 -6.84 7.61 -14.90
CA VAL A 73 -8.10 8.36 -14.94
C VAL A 73 -8.59 8.56 -16.37
N ALA A 74 -9.88 8.28 -16.60
CA ALA A 74 -10.52 8.59 -17.86
C ALA A 74 -11.99 8.95 -17.68
N SER A 75 -12.45 9.95 -18.43
CA SER A 75 -13.84 10.38 -18.41
C SER A 75 -14.60 9.90 -19.66
N ALA A 76 -15.87 9.57 -19.49
CA ALA A 76 -16.80 9.26 -20.58
C ALA A 76 -18.18 9.86 -20.31
N GLU A 77 -18.96 10.04 -21.38
CA GLU A 77 -20.35 10.45 -21.29
C GLU A 77 -21.24 9.32 -21.79
N TYR A 78 -22.30 9.00 -21.06
CA TYR A 78 -23.23 7.95 -21.46
C TYR A 78 -24.67 8.41 -21.24
N LEU A 79 -25.40 8.59 -22.34
CA LEU A 79 -26.80 9.05 -22.34
C LEU A 79 -27.02 10.33 -21.51
N GLY A 80 -26.10 11.29 -21.64
CA GLY A 80 -26.11 12.58 -20.95
C GLY A 80 -25.53 12.57 -19.53
N ASP A 81 -25.20 11.41 -18.96
CA ASP A 81 -24.55 11.32 -17.65
C ASP A 81 -23.02 11.30 -17.80
N ARG A 82 -22.34 12.05 -16.95
CA ARG A 82 -20.87 12.18 -16.96
C ARG A 82 -20.26 11.20 -15.97
N TYR A 83 -19.27 10.44 -16.41
CA TYR A 83 -18.53 9.49 -15.59
C TYR A 83 -17.04 9.80 -15.64
N THR A 84 -16.38 9.67 -14.50
CA THR A 84 -14.93 9.56 -14.38
C THR A 84 -14.63 8.18 -13.80
N PHE A 85 -13.77 7.43 -14.48
CA PHE A 85 -13.34 6.12 -14.05
C PHE A 85 -11.90 6.21 -13.53
N LEU A 86 -11.65 5.54 -12.40
CA LEU A 86 -10.32 5.32 -11.86
C LEU A 86 -9.98 3.84 -11.97
N ASP A 87 -9.11 3.48 -12.93
CA ASP A 87 -8.59 2.12 -13.04
C ASP A 87 -7.38 1.96 -12.12
N CYS A 88 -7.60 1.27 -11.01
CA CYS A 88 -6.60 1.10 -9.96
C CYS A 88 -5.71 -0.14 -10.23
N PRO A 89 -4.43 -0.09 -9.86
CA PRO A 89 -3.55 -1.25 -9.92
C PRO A 89 -4.13 -2.48 -9.22
N GLY A 90 -3.96 -3.65 -9.83
CA GLY A 90 -4.42 -4.93 -9.26
C GLY A 90 -3.37 -5.68 -8.43
N SER A 91 -2.13 -5.19 -8.41
CA SER A 91 -1.06 -5.77 -7.61
C SER A 91 -1.13 -5.21 -6.19
N ILE A 92 -0.95 -6.08 -5.20
CA ILE A 92 -0.92 -5.69 -3.78
C ILE A 92 0.17 -4.66 -3.48
N GLU A 93 1.23 -4.63 -4.30
CA GLU A 93 2.35 -3.71 -4.19
C GLU A 93 1.99 -2.24 -4.40
N PHE A 94 0.91 -1.99 -5.15
CA PHE A 94 0.43 -0.65 -5.50
C PHE A 94 -0.97 -0.38 -4.94
N LEU A 95 -1.42 -1.17 -3.95
CA LEU A 95 -2.78 -1.08 -3.38
C LEU A 95 -3.04 0.26 -2.68
N GLN A 96 -2.00 0.97 -2.26
CA GLN A 96 -2.14 2.28 -1.62
C GLN A 96 -2.85 3.31 -2.51
N ASP A 97 -2.65 3.25 -3.83
CA ASP A 97 -3.37 4.11 -4.78
C ASP A 97 -4.89 3.89 -4.70
N MET A 98 -5.33 2.64 -4.62
CA MET A 98 -6.75 2.30 -4.45
C MET A 98 -7.29 2.87 -3.13
N ARG A 99 -6.51 2.78 -2.04
CA ARG A 99 -6.93 3.24 -0.71
C ARG A 99 -7.12 4.76 -0.63
N HIS A 100 -6.38 5.54 -1.43
CA HIS A 100 -6.62 6.98 -1.56
C HIS A 100 -7.82 7.31 -2.49
N ALA A 101 -8.08 6.49 -3.50
CA ALA A 101 -9.14 6.74 -4.48
C ALA A 101 -10.54 6.35 -4.00
N VAL A 102 -10.68 5.15 -3.43
CA VAL A 102 -11.96 4.53 -3.09
C VAL A 102 -12.82 5.34 -2.13
N PRO A 103 -12.30 5.99 -1.06
CA PRO A 103 -13.13 6.70 -0.09
C PRO A 103 -14.06 7.73 -0.74
N VAL A 104 -13.61 8.38 -1.81
CA VAL A 104 -14.39 9.41 -2.51
C VAL A 104 -15.05 8.90 -3.78
N CYS A 105 -15.09 7.60 -4.07
CA CYS A 105 -15.81 7.05 -5.22
C CYS A 105 -17.30 6.84 -4.90
N ASP A 106 -18.18 7.09 -5.88
CA ASP A 106 -19.62 6.83 -5.73
C ASP A 106 -19.90 5.34 -5.72
N ALA A 107 -19.23 4.60 -6.61
CA ALA A 107 -19.30 3.14 -6.62
C ALA A 107 -17.98 2.54 -7.12
N ALA A 108 -17.83 1.24 -6.91
CA ALA A 108 -16.76 0.43 -7.47
C ALA A 108 -17.31 -0.64 -8.42
N VAL A 109 -16.60 -0.87 -9.52
CA VAL A 109 -16.76 -2.06 -10.37
C VAL A 109 -15.60 -2.99 -10.04
N VAL A 110 -15.92 -4.09 -9.37
CA VAL A 110 -14.96 -5.12 -8.96
C VAL A 110 -14.88 -6.16 -10.07
N VAL A 111 -13.79 -6.12 -10.84
CA VAL A 111 -13.54 -7.02 -11.96
C VAL A 111 -12.90 -8.30 -11.44
N CYS A 112 -13.58 -9.43 -11.64
CA CYS A 112 -13.12 -10.73 -11.20
C CYS A 112 -13.21 -11.77 -12.33
N GLU A 113 -12.62 -12.95 -12.08
CA GLU A 113 -12.63 -14.10 -12.97
C GLU A 113 -13.13 -15.32 -12.18
N ALA A 114 -13.61 -16.35 -12.89
CA ALA A 114 -13.98 -17.63 -12.29
C ALA A 114 -12.73 -18.48 -11.96
N ASP A 115 -11.84 -17.97 -11.09
CA ASP A 115 -10.60 -18.64 -10.67
C ASP A 115 -10.45 -18.65 -9.16
N ALA A 116 -10.53 -19.84 -8.55
CA ALA A 116 -10.43 -20.02 -7.11
C ALA A 116 -9.10 -19.51 -6.54
N ARG A 117 -8.01 -19.54 -7.31
CA ARG A 117 -6.68 -19.08 -6.86
C ARG A 117 -6.63 -17.57 -6.63
N LYS A 118 -7.57 -16.82 -7.22
CA LYS A 118 -7.67 -15.36 -7.09
C LYS A 118 -8.63 -14.90 -6.00
N ILE A 119 -9.36 -15.83 -5.35
CA ILE A 119 -10.30 -15.52 -4.27
C ILE A 119 -9.63 -14.75 -3.13
N PRO A 120 -8.44 -15.13 -2.61
CA PRO A 120 -7.82 -14.37 -1.54
C PRO A 120 -7.51 -12.91 -1.92
N ALA A 121 -7.09 -12.68 -3.16
CA ALA A 121 -6.82 -11.33 -3.67
C ALA A 121 -8.11 -10.53 -3.85
N LEU A 122 -9.17 -11.18 -4.32
CA LEU A 122 -10.50 -10.58 -4.43
C LEU A 122 -11.05 -10.19 -3.05
N GLN A 123 -10.85 -11.05 -2.05
CA GLN A 123 -11.29 -10.81 -0.68
C GLN A 123 -10.62 -9.60 -0.04
N LEU A 124 -9.31 -9.39 -0.29
CA LEU A 124 -8.61 -8.18 0.17
C LEU A 124 -9.30 -6.90 -0.34
N ILE A 125 -9.69 -6.89 -1.62
CA ILE A 125 -10.31 -5.73 -2.29
C ILE A 125 -11.75 -5.54 -1.79
N LEU A 126 -12.53 -6.61 -1.70
CA LEU A 126 -13.93 -6.54 -1.28
C LEU A 126 -14.05 -6.13 0.18
N HIS A 127 -13.24 -6.68 1.08
CA HIS A 127 -13.23 -6.27 2.48
C HIS A 127 -12.85 -4.78 2.64
N GLU A 128 -11.88 -4.25 1.89
CA GLU A 128 -11.55 -2.82 1.93
C GLU A 128 -12.74 -1.94 1.48
N LEU A 129 -13.45 -2.34 0.43
CA LEU A 129 -14.67 -1.65 0.02
C LEU A 129 -15.78 -1.79 1.09
N GLU A 130 -15.87 -2.93 1.77
CA GLU A 130 -16.89 -3.25 2.79
C GLU A 130 -16.69 -2.39 4.02
N ASP A 131 -15.46 -2.34 4.52
CA ASP A 131 -15.08 -1.53 5.68
C ASP A 131 -15.32 -0.02 5.43
N LEU A 132 -15.23 0.43 4.17
CA LEU A 132 -15.50 1.80 3.74
C LEU A 132 -16.96 2.05 3.31
N ASN A 133 -17.85 1.04 3.37
CA ASN A 133 -19.23 1.12 2.89
C ASN A 133 -19.35 1.68 1.46
N VAL A 134 -18.46 1.25 0.56
CA VAL A 134 -18.50 1.66 -0.85
C VAL A 134 -19.45 0.76 -1.65
N PRO A 135 -20.52 1.32 -2.27
CA PRO A 135 -21.40 0.56 -3.15
C PRO A 135 -20.62 -0.07 -4.30
N ARG A 136 -20.88 -1.33 -4.59
CA ARG A 136 -20.03 -2.10 -5.51
C ARG A 136 -20.82 -3.09 -6.35
N LEU A 137 -20.40 -3.25 -7.60
CA LEU A 137 -20.88 -4.28 -8.50
C LEU A 137 -19.74 -5.23 -8.83
N LEU A 138 -20.04 -6.51 -8.96
CA LEU A 138 -19.12 -7.49 -9.52
C LEU A 138 -19.29 -7.55 -11.04
N PHE A 139 -18.17 -7.52 -11.76
CA PHE A 139 -18.13 -7.84 -13.18
C PHE A 139 -17.28 -9.09 -13.37
N LEU A 140 -17.97 -10.23 -13.54
CA LEU A 140 -17.34 -11.50 -13.87
C LEU A 140 -16.90 -11.48 -15.33
N ASN A 141 -15.61 -11.20 -15.52
CA ASN A 141 -14.98 -11.06 -16.81
C ASN A 141 -14.56 -12.42 -17.38
N LYS A 142 -14.23 -12.44 -18.68
CA LYS A 142 -13.79 -13.62 -19.43
C LYS A 142 -14.80 -14.77 -19.37
N ILE A 143 -16.10 -14.44 -19.38
CA ILE A 143 -17.17 -15.43 -19.37
C ILE A 143 -17.12 -16.36 -20.60
N ASP A 144 -16.50 -15.90 -21.71
CA ASP A 144 -16.25 -16.69 -22.91
C ASP A 144 -15.21 -17.81 -22.70
N GLN A 145 -14.45 -17.76 -21.60
CA GLN A 145 -13.46 -18.76 -21.21
C GLN A 145 -13.91 -19.58 -19.98
N ALA A 146 -15.06 -19.26 -19.41
CA ALA A 146 -15.55 -19.94 -18.22
C ALA A 146 -15.98 -21.38 -18.54
N THR A 147 -15.49 -22.33 -17.74
CA THR A 147 -15.85 -23.75 -17.85
C THR A 147 -16.88 -24.18 -16.81
N ALA A 148 -16.95 -23.45 -15.70
CA ALA A 148 -17.90 -23.71 -14.61
C ALA A 148 -19.24 -23.00 -14.86
N ARG A 149 -20.31 -23.54 -14.27
CA ARG A 149 -21.62 -22.86 -14.33
C ARG A 149 -21.58 -21.61 -13.46
N VAL A 150 -22.37 -20.59 -13.83
CA VAL A 150 -22.35 -19.31 -13.10
C VAL A 150 -22.87 -19.43 -11.67
N ARG A 151 -23.82 -20.33 -11.38
CA ARG A 151 -24.25 -20.61 -9.99
C ARG A 151 -23.12 -21.20 -9.14
N GLU A 152 -22.35 -22.14 -9.69
CA GLU A 152 -21.18 -22.72 -9.02
C GLU A 152 -20.10 -21.66 -8.81
N THR A 153 -19.91 -20.79 -9.82
CA THR A 153 -18.98 -19.66 -9.74
C THR A 153 -19.41 -18.66 -8.66
N LEU A 154 -20.70 -18.35 -8.53
CA LEU A 154 -21.21 -17.47 -7.48
C LEU A 154 -20.92 -18.03 -6.08
N ALA A 155 -21.20 -19.32 -5.86
CA ALA A 155 -20.91 -19.99 -4.60
C ALA A 155 -19.40 -20.01 -4.28
N MET A 156 -18.57 -20.19 -5.31
CA MET A 156 -17.10 -20.14 -5.21
C MET A 156 -16.61 -18.73 -4.85
N LEU A 157 -17.21 -17.68 -5.40
CA LEU A 157 -16.82 -16.29 -5.15
C LEU A 157 -17.36 -15.73 -3.83
N GLN A 158 -18.48 -16.25 -3.32
CA GLN A 158 -19.16 -15.72 -2.13
C GLN A 158 -18.23 -15.56 -0.90
N PRO A 159 -17.30 -16.47 -0.56
CA PRO A 159 -16.38 -16.29 0.57
C PRO A 159 -15.48 -15.05 0.47
N ALA A 160 -15.31 -14.47 -0.72
CA ALA A 160 -14.56 -13.23 -0.90
C ALA A 160 -15.31 -11.98 -0.41
N SER A 161 -16.63 -12.05 -0.23
CA SER A 161 -17.46 -10.92 0.21
C SER A 161 -18.21 -11.29 1.48
N ARG A 162 -18.19 -10.42 2.48
CA ARG A 162 -19.10 -10.51 3.63
C ARG A 162 -20.52 -10.13 3.21
N THR A 163 -20.63 -9.22 2.22
CA THR A 163 -21.91 -8.89 1.60
C THR A 163 -22.37 -10.03 0.66
N PRO A 164 -23.66 -10.38 0.65
CA PRO A 164 -24.20 -11.38 -0.27
C PRO A 164 -24.02 -10.99 -1.74
N LEU A 165 -23.52 -11.93 -2.55
CA LEU A 165 -23.45 -11.77 -4.00
C LEU A 165 -24.81 -12.06 -4.61
N LEU A 166 -25.31 -11.15 -5.43
CA LEU A 166 -26.63 -11.25 -6.07
C LEU A 166 -26.48 -11.58 -7.55
N LEU A 167 -26.91 -12.77 -7.96
CA LEU A 167 -26.88 -13.17 -9.35
C LEU A 167 -27.87 -12.34 -10.17
N ARG A 168 -27.35 -11.51 -11.08
CA ARG A 168 -28.17 -10.62 -11.92
C ARG A 168 -28.47 -11.17 -13.29
N GLN A 169 -27.57 -12.03 -13.78
CA GLN A 169 -27.54 -12.48 -15.16
C GLN A 169 -27.21 -13.96 -15.25
N ILE A 170 -27.85 -14.67 -16.17
CA ILE A 170 -27.49 -16.06 -16.51
C ILE A 170 -26.92 -16.09 -17.92
N PRO A 171 -25.77 -16.74 -18.16
CA PRO A 171 -25.22 -16.87 -19.51
C PRO A 171 -26.10 -17.73 -20.41
N ILE A 172 -26.20 -17.34 -21.67
CA ILE A 172 -26.75 -18.17 -22.75
C ILE A 172 -25.58 -18.94 -23.36
N TRP A 173 -25.63 -20.27 -23.30
CA TRP A 173 -24.56 -21.14 -23.80
C TRP A 173 -24.90 -21.69 -25.18
N GLN A 174 -23.91 -21.64 -26.09
CA GLN A 174 -23.94 -22.36 -27.35
C GLN A 174 -22.58 -23.02 -27.57
N ASN A 175 -22.57 -24.33 -27.82
CA ASN A 175 -21.36 -25.13 -28.04
C ASN A 175 -20.28 -24.96 -26.95
N GLY A 176 -20.69 -24.81 -25.69
CA GLY A 176 -19.76 -24.63 -24.56
C GLY A 176 -19.18 -23.21 -24.40
N THR A 177 -19.66 -22.24 -25.18
CA THR A 177 -19.25 -20.83 -25.05
C THR A 177 -20.45 -19.95 -24.70
N ALA A 178 -20.26 -18.96 -23.83
CA ALA A 178 -21.28 -17.98 -23.51
C ALA A 178 -21.44 -16.99 -24.68
N THR A 179 -22.58 -17.05 -25.38
CA THR A 179 -22.90 -16.18 -26.54
C THR A 179 -23.87 -15.05 -26.19
N GLY A 180 -24.34 -15.01 -24.95
CA GLY A 180 -25.28 -13.99 -24.49
C GLY A 180 -25.57 -14.11 -23.00
N PHE A 181 -26.58 -13.39 -22.54
CA PHE A 181 -27.09 -13.49 -21.17
C PHE A 181 -28.59 -13.19 -21.10
N VAL A 182 -29.25 -13.75 -20.10
CA VAL A 182 -30.59 -13.37 -19.66
C VAL A 182 -30.47 -12.42 -18.48
N ASP A 183 -31.07 -11.25 -18.55
CA ASP A 183 -31.16 -10.28 -17.45
C ASP A 183 -32.40 -10.59 -16.61
N LEU A 184 -32.20 -10.94 -15.34
CA LEU A 184 -33.24 -11.50 -14.49
C LEU A 184 -34.27 -10.49 -13.98
N ALA A 185 -33.99 -9.18 -13.99
CA ALA A 185 -35.04 -8.19 -13.69
C ALA A 185 -35.71 -7.62 -14.93
N LEU A 186 -35.00 -7.50 -16.05
CA LEU A 186 -35.66 -7.12 -17.29
C LEU A 186 -36.51 -8.25 -17.85
N GLU A 187 -36.19 -9.49 -17.49
CA GLU A 187 -36.72 -10.72 -18.09
C GLU A 187 -36.55 -10.69 -19.61
N ARG A 188 -35.30 -10.41 -20.03
CA ARG A 188 -34.94 -10.31 -21.45
C ARG A 188 -33.65 -11.05 -21.72
N ALA A 189 -33.61 -11.73 -22.86
CA ALA A 189 -32.40 -12.36 -23.38
C ALA A 189 -31.65 -11.40 -24.31
N PHE A 190 -30.33 -11.43 -24.20
CA PHE A 190 -29.40 -10.61 -24.97
C PHE A 190 -28.33 -11.49 -25.60
N VAL A 191 -28.16 -11.41 -26.91
CA VAL A 191 -27.05 -12.05 -27.61
C VAL A 191 -25.93 -11.04 -27.80
N TYR A 192 -24.71 -11.45 -27.48
CA TYR A 192 -23.52 -10.62 -27.62
C TYR A 192 -23.23 -10.32 -29.10
N ARG A 193 -22.78 -9.10 -29.35
CA ARG A 193 -22.22 -8.67 -30.63
C ARG A 193 -20.84 -8.11 -30.35
N GLU A 194 -19.84 -8.65 -31.03
CA GLU A 194 -18.46 -8.28 -30.79
C GLU A 194 -18.24 -6.78 -31.00
N HIS A 195 -17.70 -6.10 -29.98
CA HIS A 195 -17.50 -4.66 -29.88
C HIS A 195 -18.75 -3.78 -30.12
N ALA A 196 -19.95 -4.37 -30.18
CA ALA A 196 -21.22 -3.69 -30.46
C ALA A 196 -22.22 -3.92 -29.31
N PRO A 197 -23.29 -3.10 -29.19
CA PRO A 197 -24.32 -3.36 -28.19
C PRO A 197 -24.98 -4.72 -28.44
N SER A 198 -25.24 -5.47 -27.37
CA SER A 198 -25.97 -6.73 -27.44
C SER A 198 -27.36 -6.52 -28.05
N THR A 199 -27.85 -7.52 -28.80
CA THR A 199 -29.22 -7.51 -29.31
C THR A 199 -30.18 -8.27 -28.44
N VAL A 200 -31.37 -7.69 -28.24
CA VAL A 200 -32.49 -8.35 -27.58
C VAL A 200 -33.00 -9.47 -28.48
N VAL A 201 -33.19 -10.64 -27.90
CA VAL A 201 -33.81 -11.80 -28.54
C VAL A 201 -34.91 -12.34 -27.63
N ASP A 202 -35.76 -13.21 -28.17
CA ASP A 202 -36.73 -13.94 -27.37
C ASP A 202 -36.03 -14.86 -26.36
N LEU A 203 -36.67 -15.08 -25.21
CA LEU A 203 -36.16 -15.97 -24.18
C LEU A 203 -36.06 -17.40 -24.73
N PRO A 204 -34.89 -18.06 -24.62
CA PRO A 204 -34.76 -19.45 -25.05
C PRO A 204 -35.71 -20.37 -24.29
N ASN A 205 -36.55 -21.13 -25.01
CA ASN A 205 -37.54 -22.04 -24.41
C ASN A 205 -36.91 -23.18 -23.59
N ASP A 206 -35.71 -23.64 -23.97
CA ASP A 206 -35.07 -24.83 -23.38
C ASP A 206 -34.60 -24.65 -21.92
N ASP A 207 -34.63 -23.42 -21.38
CA ASP A 207 -34.12 -23.08 -20.04
C ASP A 207 -35.14 -22.38 -19.13
N SER A 208 -36.45 -22.45 -19.44
CA SER A 208 -37.47 -21.65 -18.73
C SER A 208 -37.58 -21.92 -17.23
N GLU A 209 -37.46 -23.18 -16.79
CA GLU A 209 -37.51 -23.51 -15.35
C GLU A 209 -36.29 -22.95 -14.60
N ARG A 210 -35.09 -23.12 -15.17
CA ARG A 210 -33.86 -22.61 -14.56
C ARG A 210 -33.85 -21.09 -14.45
N GLN A 211 -34.42 -20.40 -15.44
CA GLN A 211 -34.58 -18.95 -15.43
C GLN A 211 -35.54 -18.51 -14.32
N LYS A 212 -36.68 -19.20 -14.18
CA LYS A 212 -37.64 -18.95 -13.09
C LYS A 212 -37.00 -19.16 -11.72
N ASP A 213 -36.29 -20.27 -11.51
CA ASP A 213 -35.62 -20.56 -10.24
C ASP A 213 -34.56 -19.51 -9.89
N ALA A 214 -33.78 -19.05 -10.88
CA ALA A 214 -32.74 -18.05 -10.65
C ALA A 214 -33.33 -16.66 -10.39
N ARG A 215 -34.42 -16.32 -11.09
CA ARG A 215 -35.16 -15.09 -10.83
C ARG A 215 -35.78 -15.12 -9.43
N TYR A 216 -36.41 -16.22 -9.04
CA TYR A 216 -37.00 -16.38 -7.71
C TYR A 216 -35.94 -16.20 -6.62
N SER A 217 -34.78 -16.88 -6.75
CA SER A 217 -33.66 -16.71 -5.81
C SER A 217 -33.12 -15.28 -5.76
N MET A 218 -33.09 -14.56 -6.89
CA MET A 218 -32.71 -13.14 -6.90
C MET A 218 -33.74 -12.29 -6.15
N LEU A 219 -35.04 -12.53 -6.34
CA LEU A 219 -36.12 -11.78 -5.69
C LEU A 219 -36.18 -12.06 -4.19
N GLU A 220 -36.05 -13.33 -3.78
CA GLU A 220 -35.96 -13.74 -2.38
C GLU A 220 -34.87 -12.96 -1.64
N ARG A 221 -33.69 -12.82 -2.27
CA ARG A 221 -32.58 -12.07 -1.67
C ARG A 221 -32.80 -10.56 -1.58
N LEU A 222 -33.59 -9.98 -2.49
CA LEU A 222 -34.00 -8.58 -2.40
C LEU A 222 -35.10 -8.37 -1.35
N ALA A 223 -35.95 -9.37 -1.16
CA ALA A 223 -37.05 -9.35 -0.21
C ALA A 223 -36.58 -9.34 1.25
N ASP A 224 -35.38 -9.86 1.54
CA ASP A 224 -34.75 -9.78 2.87
C ASP A 224 -34.68 -8.35 3.44
N TYR A 225 -34.78 -7.33 2.57
CA TYR A 225 -34.73 -5.91 2.92
C TYR A 225 -35.93 -5.11 2.40
N ASP A 226 -37.01 -5.76 1.94
CA ASP A 226 -38.24 -5.14 1.44
C ASP A 226 -39.46 -6.00 1.83
N ASP A 227 -40.11 -5.62 2.93
CA ASP A 227 -41.24 -6.36 3.52
C ASP A 227 -42.39 -6.57 2.53
N GLU A 228 -42.69 -5.58 1.69
CA GLU A 228 -43.80 -5.68 0.74
C GLU A 228 -43.40 -6.52 -0.49
N LEU A 229 -42.12 -6.55 -0.89
CA LEU A 229 -41.63 -7.54 -1.86
C LEU A 229 -41.71 -8.96 -1.27
N MET A 230 -41.41 -9.14 0.01
CA MET A 230 -41.54 -10.43 0.72
C MET A 230 -43.01 -10.89 0.74
N GLU A 231 -43.95 -10.01 1.09
CA GLU A 231 -45.39 -10.30 1.06
C GLU A 231 -45.87 -10.73 -0.33
N GLN A 232 -45.41 -10.05 -1.39
CA GLN A 232 -45.74 -10.40 -2.77
C GLN A 232 -45.22 -11.80 -3.15
N LEU A 233 -43.98 -12.14 -2.78
CA LEU A 233 -43.40 -13.45 -3.05
C LEU A 233 -44.11 -14.58 -2.28
N ILE A 234 -44.49 -14.36 -1.02
CA ILE A 234 -45.23 -15.35 -0.22
C ILE A 234 -46.65 -15.53 -0.76
N GLY A 235 -47.27 -14.47 -1.28
CA GLY A 235 -48.61 -14.49 -1.85
C GLY A 235 -48.68 -14.97 -3.31
N ASP A 236 -47.58 -15.43 -3.90
CA ASP A 236 -47.44 -15.77 -5.33
C ASP A 236 -47.89 -14.63 -6.27
N ILE A 237 -47.70 -13.37 -5.84
CA ILE A 237 -48.00 -12.16 -6.61
C ILE A 237 -46.74 -11.73 -7.36
N GLU A 238 -46.80 -11.64 -8.69
CA GLU A 238 -45.65 -11.20 -9.49
C GLU A 238 -45.32 -9.72 -9.20
N PRO A 239 -44.10 -9.42 -8.71
CA PRO A 239 -43.73 -8.06 -8.34
C PRO A 239 -43.57 -7.16 -9.58
N PRO A 240 -43.99 -5.88 -9.51
CA PRO A 240 -43.80 -4.92 -10.59
C PRO A 240 -42.31 -4.72 -10.92
N ARG A 241 -41.97 -4.61 -12.21
CA ARG A 241 -40.58 -4.43 -12.66
C ARG A 241 -39.90 -3.21 -12.07
N ASP A 242 -40.61 -2.08 -12.02
CA ASP A 242 -40.05 -0.82 -11.49
C ASP A 242 -39.65 -0.99 -10.02
N ARG A 243 -40.46 -1.69 -9.23
CA ARG A 243 -40.15 -2.01 -7.84
C ARG A 243 -38.87 -2.83 -7.71
N ILE A 244 -38.67 -3.81 -8.58
CA ILE A 244 -37.43 -4.62 -8.58
C ILE A 244 -36.22 -3.73 -8.85
N PHE A 245 -36.30 -2.81 -9.81
CA PHE A 245 -35.23 -1.85 -10.10
C PHE A 245 -34.95 -0.89 -8.94
N ASP A 246 -36.00 -0.41 -8.27
CA ASP A 246 -35.87 0.44 -7.09
C ASP A 246 -35.23 -0.33 -5.93
N GLY A 247 -35.62 -1.59 -5.72
CA GLY A 247 -35.03 -2.49 -4.73
C GLY A 247 -33.54 -2.69 -4.94
N LEU A 248 -33.10 -2.94 -6.18
CA LEU A 248 -31.67 -3.10 -6.48
C LEU A 248 -30.86 -1.83 -6.28
N ALA A 249 -31.42 -0.68 -6.68
CA ALA A 249 -30.76 0.59 -6.46
C ALA A 249 -30.61 0.87 -4.96
N ARG A 250 -31.67 0.64 -4.18
CA ARG A 250 -31.67 0.76 -2.72
C ARG A 250 -30.63 -0.18 -2.08
N ASP A 251 -30.68 -1.47 -2.40
CA ASP A 251 -29.83 -2.48 -1.78
C ASP A 251 -28.36 -2.38 -2.20
N LEU A 252 -28.07 -1.95 -3.45
CA LEU A 252 -26.72 -1.62 -3.88
C LEU A 252 -26.16 -0.43 -3.09
N ARG A 253 -26.93 0.66 -2.99
CA ARG A 253 -26.50 1.89 -2.31
C ARG A 253 -26.31 1.69 -0.80
N ALA A 254 -27.15 0.86 -0.19
CA ALA A 254 -27.03 0.47 1.21
C ALA A 254 -25.94 -0.59 1.47
N GLY A 255 -25.36 -1.20 0.43
CA GLY A 255 -24.36 -2.26 0.56
C GLY A 255 -24.93 -3.59 1.08
N HIS A 256 -26.24 -3.79 0.94
CA HIS A 256 -26.92 -5.03 1.35
C HIS A 256 -26.66 -6.20 0.39
N VAL A 257 -26.44 -5.90 -0.89
CA VAL A 257 -26.12 -6.91 -1.91
C VAL A 257 -25.03 -6.40 -2.84
N VAL A 258 -24.32 -7.34 -3.48
CA VAL A 258 -23.36 -7.05 -4.54
C VAL A 258 -23.85 -7.67 -5.85
N PRO A 259 -24.47 -6.88 -6.75
CA PRO A 259 -24.94 -7.38 -8.03
C PRO A 259 -23.79 -7.91 -8.89
N LEU A 260 -23.93 -9.14 -9.39
CA LEU A 260 -22.96 -9.78 -10.27
C LEU A 260 -23.45 -9.74 -11.72
N LEU A 261 -22.74 -8.97 -12.55
CA LEU A 261 -22.89 -8.92 -14.00
C LEU A 261 -21.81 -9.78 -14.67
N ILE A 262 -22.10 -10.29 -15.87
CA ILE A 262 -21.20 -11.16 -16.63
C ILE A 262 -20.85 -10.54 -17.99
N GLY A 263 -19.63 -10.77 -18.44
CA GLY A 263 -19.21 -10.31 -19.76
C GLY A 263 -17.80 -10.70 -20.15
N SER A 264 -17.36 -10.15 -21.27
CA SER A 264 -16.00 -10.30 -21.80
C SER A 264 -15.54 -8.94 -22.28
N ALA A 265 -14.71 -8.29 -21.47
CA ALA A 265 -14.21 -6.94 -21.73
C ALA A 265 -13.40 -6.87 -23.04
N ASP A 266 -12.63 -7.92 -23.36
CA ASP A 266 -11.82 -8.00 -24.58
C ASP A 266 -12.68 -7.98 -25.85
N ARG A 267 -13.88 -8.58 -25.79
CA ARG A 267 -14.85 -8.58 -26.90
C ARG A 267 -15.89 -7.47 -26.80
N GLY A 268 -15.79 -6.58 -25.81
CA GLY A 268 -16.76 -5.53 -25.52
C GLY A 268 -18.16 -6.00 -25.10
N ASN A 269 -18.27 -7.25 -24.63
CA ASN A 269 -19.50 -7.93 -24.27
C ASN A 269 -19.93 -7.58 -22.82
N GLY A 270 -21.23 -7.32 -22.61
CA GLY A 270 -21.80 -7.03 -21.28
C GLY A 270 -21.61 -5.57 -20.82
N VAL A 271 -20.72 -4.80 -21.44
CA VAL A 271 -20.36 -3.44 -21.02
C VAL A 271 -21.53 -2.45 -21.09
N THR A 272 -22.40 -2.55 -22.11
CA THR A 272 -23.60 -1.70 -22.20
C THR A 272 -24.51 -1.90 -20.99
N ARG A 273 -24.67 -3.15 -20.52
CA ARG A 273 -25.54 -3.48 -19.39
C ARG A 273 -24.91 -3.05 -18.07
N LEU A 274 -23.58 -3.14 -17.94
CA LEU A 274 -22.83 -2.52 -16.84
C LEU A 274 -23.06 -1.01 -16.77
N LEU A 275 -22.90 -0.28 -17.89
CA LEU A 275 -23.15 1.16 -17.93
C LEU A 275 -24.61 1.52 -17.61
N LYS A 276 -25.58 0.69 -18.02
CA LYS A 276 -26.98 0.87 -17.62
C LYS A 276 -27.17 0.63 -16.12
N ALA A 277 -26.57 -0.41 -15.54
CA ALA A 277 -26.64 -0.64 -14.10
C ALA A 277 -26.05 0.56 -13.33
N LEU A 278 -24.84 1.01 -13.69
CA LEU A 278 -24.23 2.22 -13.10
C LEU A 278 -25.12 3.45 -13.27
N ARG A 279 -25.80 3.63 -14.41
CA ARG A 279 -26.72 4.75 -14.64
C ARG A 279 -27.89 4.79 -13.66
N HIS A 280 -28.51 3.64 -13.43
CA HIS A 280 -29.76 3.55 -12.68
C HIS A 280 -29.54 3.30 -11.19
N GLU A 281 -28.52 2.53 -10.83
CA GLU A 281 -28.35 1.96 -9.50
C GLU A 281 -27.27 2.69 -8.69
N ALA A 282 -26.17 3.13 -9.32
CA ALA A 282 -25.07 3.77 -8.59
C ALA A 282 -25.49 5.11 -7.95
N PRO A 283 -24.99 5.41 -6.74
CA PRO A 283 -25.26 6.68 -6.07
C PRO A 283 -24.61 7.87 -6.77
N GLY A 284 -24.92 9.07 -6.30
CA GLY A 284 -24.24 10.31 -6.70
C GLY A 284 -23.37 10.88 -5.57
N ILE A 285 -22.98 12.13 -5.77
CA ILE A 285 -22.14 12.85 -4.80
C ILE A 285 -22.81 13.09 -3.44
N VAL A 286 -24.15 13.17 -3.41
CA VAL A 286 -24.92 13.38 -2.18
C VAL A 286 -24.72 12.21 -1.22
N GLU A 287 -24.97 10.98 -1.69
CA GLU A 287 -24.80 9.79 -0.84
C GLU A 287 -23.32 9.55 -0.49
N THR A 288 -22.40 9.87 -1.40
CA THR A 288 -20.95 9.85 -1.10
C THR A 288 -20.59 10.79 0.05
N ARG A 289 -21.21 11.96 0.14
CA ARG A 289 -21.00 12.90 1.26
C ARG A 289 -21.61 12.40 2.55
N GLU A 290 -22.82 11.86 2.50
CA GLU A 290 -23.51 11.31 3.68
C GLU A 290 -22.70 10.19 4.33
N ARG A 291 -22.09 9.32 3.52
CA ARG A 291 -21.17 8.27 3.99
C ARG A 291 -20.02 8.79 4.85
N HIS A 292 -19.61 10.04 4.63
CA HIS A 292 -18.54 10.72 5.37
C HIS A 292 -19.05 11.76 6.36
N GLY A 293 -20.37 11.85 6.60
CA GLY A 293 -20.94 12.86 7.50
C GLY A 293 -20.78 14.30 7.02
N ILE A 294 -20.55 14.53 5.73
CA ILE A 294 -20.37 15.88 5.18
C ILE A 294 -21.74 16.53 4.97
N ALA A 295 -22.00 17.64 5.67
CA ALA A 295 -23.25 18.39 5.54
C ALA A 295 -23.53 18.89 4.11
N ALA A 296 -24.83 18.96 3.78
CA ALA A 296 -25.36 19.48 2.52
C ALA A 296 -24.78 20.87 2.19
N GLU A 297 -24.84 21.75 3.17
CA GLU A 297 -24.41 23.15 3.11
C GLU A 297 -23.03 23.34 3.76
N GLY A 298 -22.34 24.41 3.39
CA GLY A 298 -21.06 24.81 3.98
C GLY A 298 -20.03 25.28 2.95
N PRO A 299 -18.80 25.58 3.38
CA PRO A 299 -17.76 26.05 2.47
C PRO A 299 -17.37 24.96 1.44
N PRO A 300 -16.84 25.36 0.27
CA PRO A 300 -16.34 24.41 -0.72
C PRO A 300 -15.35 23.44 -0.12
N LEU A 301 -15.44 22.17 -0.51
CA LEU A 301 -14.62 21.09 0.03
C LEU A 301 -14.24 20.15 -1.10
N ALA A 302 -12.96 19.79 -1.18
CA ALA A 302 -12.45 18.81 -2.13
C ALA A 302 -11.42 17.91 -1.45
N HIS A 303 -11.23 16.72 -2.01
CA HIS A 303 -10.31 15.71 -1.48
C HIS A 303 -9.34 15.26 -2.58
N VAL A 304 -8.04 15.32 -2.28
CA VAL A 304 -6.98 14.92 -3.20
C VAL A 304 -6.86 13.40 -3.23
N ILE A 305 -7.11 12.81 -4.39
CA ILE A 305 -7.01 11.37 -4.64
C ILE A 305 -5.56 10.97 -4.94
N ARG A 306 -4.87 11.79 -5.75
CA ARG A 306 -3.52 11.49 -6.23
C ARG A 306 -2.81 12.78 -6.57
N SER A 307 -1.52 12.87 -6.24
CA SER A 307 -0.63 13.91 -6.74
C SER A 307 0.44 13.31 -7.65
N VAL A 308 0.83 14.05 -8.69
CA VAL A 308 1.93 13.69 -9.59
C VAL A 308 2.79 14.92 -9.85
N HIS A 309 4.11 14.77 -9.71
CA HIS A 309 5.09 15.78 -10.10
C HIS A 309 5.43 15.59 -11.57
N THR A 310 5.12 16.62 -12.36
CA THR A 310 5.46 16.64 -13.79
C THR A 310 6.84 17.27 -14.00
N ALA A 311 7.56 16.84 -15.05
CA ALA A 311 8.91 17.34 -15.34
C ALA A 311 8.98 18.87 -15.58
N HIS A 312 7.90 19.48 -16.08
CA HIS A 312 7.87 20.89 -16.49
C HIS A 312 6.71 21.71 -15.91
N GLY A 313 5.69 21.08 -15.33
CA GLY A 313 4.45 21.73 -14.89
C GLY A 313 4.29 21.85 -13.36
N GLY A 314 5.24 21.35 -12.57
CA GLY A 314 5.10 21.25 -11.12
C GLY A 314 4.14 20.14 -10.72
N LYS A 315 3.52 20.30 -9.54
CA LYS A 315 2.58 19.33 -8.97
C LYS A 315 1.19 19.47 -9.56
N LEU A 316 0.63 18.34 -9.99
CA LEU A 316 -0.77 18.18 -10.38
C LEU A 316 -1.46 17.27 -9.37
N SER A 317 -2.56 17.74 -8.79
CA SER A 317 -3.35 17.00 -7.79
C SER A 317 -4.73 16.68 -8.35
N LEU A 318 -4.97 15.41 -8.67
CA LEU A 318 -6.29 14.89 -9.00
C LEU A 318 -7.14 14.89 -7.73
N ALA A 319 -8.25 15.62 -7.76
CA ALA A 319 -9.13 15.76 -6.60
C ALA A 319 -10.60 15.67 -7.00
N ARG A 320 -11.42 15.19 -6.06
CA ARG A 320 -12.87 15.20 -6.17
C ARG A 320 -13.45 16.37 -5.39
N VAL A 321 -14.29 17.17 -6.05
CA VAL A 321 -15.06 18.24 -5.39
C VAL A 321 -16.24 17.61 -4.68
N LEU A 322 -16.21 17.65 -3.35
CA LEU A 322 -17.24 17.04 -2.50
C LEU A 322 -18.41 17.99 -2.28
N ARG A 323 -18.15 19.30 -2.16
CA ARG A 323 -19.16 20.34 -1.95
C ARG A 323 -18.71 21.65 -2.58
N GLY A 324 -19.65 22.43 -3.10
CA GLY A 324 -19.39 23.79 -3.60
C GLY A 324 -18.61 23.82 -4.91
N SER A 325 -17.82 24.87 -5.11
CA SER A 325 -17.06 25.06 -6.36
C SER A 325 -15.71 25.72 -6.10
N PHE A 326 -14.78 25.49 -7.02
CA PHE A 326 -13.44 26.05 -7.02
C PHE A 326 -13.15 26.72 -8.36
N ALA A 327 -12.56 27.91 -8.33
CA ALA A 327 -12.17 28.65 -9.52
C ALA A 327 -10.65 28.71 -9.67
N ASP A 328 -10.18 28.88 -10.91
CA ASP A 328 -8.77 29.12 -11.17
C ASP A 328 -8.29 30.40 -10.46
N GLY A 329 -7.08 30.37 -9.91
CA GLY A 329 -6.48 31.48 -9.17
C GLY A 329 -6.99 31.66 -7.73
N GLN A 330 -7.88 30.79 -7.24
CA GLN A 330 -8.40 30.83 -5.87
C GLN A 330 -7.38 30.28 -4.87
N THR A 331 -7.29 30.93 -3.70
CA THR A 331 -6.50 30.43 -2.57
C THR A 331 -7.27 29.35 -1.82
N VAL A 332 -6.59 28.27 -1.47
CA VAL A 332 -7.13 27.12 -0.76
C VAL A 332 -6.24 26.72 0.40
N LYS A 333 -6.86 26.12 1.43
CA LYS A 333 -6.19 25.62 2.62
C LYS A 333 -6.47 24.14 2.80
N GLY A 334 -5.42 23.36 3.01
CA GLY A 334 -5.49 21.91 3.26
C GLY A 334 -5.72 21.58 4.73
N SER A 335 -6.16 20.35 4.98
CA SER A 335 -6.35 19.78 6.33
C SER A 335 -5.05 19.68 7.12
N GLY A 336 -3.90 19.61 6.44
CA GLY A 336 -2.57 19.73 7.06
C GLY A 336 -2.16 21.16 7.43
N GLY A 337 -3.02 22.16 7.19
CA GLY A 337 -2.78 23.58 7.49
C GLY A 337 -2.06 24.37 6.40
N GLY A 338 -1.48 23.69 5.39
CA GLY A 338 -0.85 24.30 4.22
C GLY A 338 -1.82 25.14 3.40
N GLU A 339 -1.32 26.23 2.80
CA GLU A 339 -2.09 27.16 1.97
C GLU A 339 -1.44 27.26 0.58
N ASP A 340 -2.25 27.13 -0.46
CA ASP A 340 -1.82 27.16 -1.86
C ASP A 340 -2.78 28.01 -2.71
N ARG A 341 -2.32 28.38 -3.91
CA ARG A 341 -3.15 29.07 -4.90
C ARG A 341 -3.31 28.19 -6.14
N ILE A 342 -4.56 27.86 -6.48
CA ILE A 342 -4.88 27.03 -7.65
C ILE A 342 -4.31 27.68 -8.91
N ALA A 343 -3.50 26.93 -9.65
CA ALA A 343 -2.91 27.36 -10.91
C ALA A 343 -3.35 26.44 -12.06
N GLY A 344 -4.58 26.63 -12.51
CA GLY A 344 -5.23 25.83 -13.54
C GLY A 344 -6.04 24.68 -12.96
N ILE A 345 -7.17 24.44 -13.61
CA ILE A 345 -8.06 23.30 -13.38
C ILE A 345 -8.20 22.58 -14.72
N SER A 346 -8.06 21.27 -14.73
CA SER A 346 -8.18 20.49 -15.96
C SER A 346 -8.87 19.16 -15.75
N ARG A 347 -9.71 18.77 -16.73
CA ARG A 347 -10.24 17.43 -16.81
C ARG A 347 -9.25 16.54 -17.53
N LEU A 348 -8.94 15.41 -16.91
CA LEU A 348 -8.00 14.43 -17.44
C LEU A 348 -8.73 13.32 -18.20
N THR A 349 -8.15 12.88 -19.31
CA THR A 349 -8.57 11.67 -20.04
C THR A 349 -7.32 10.98 -20.55
N GLY A 350 -6.85 9.96 -19.83
CA GLY A 350 -5.51 9.42 -19.99
C GLY A 350 -4.45 10.49 -19.77
N SER A 351 -3.52 10.61 -20.72
CA SER A 351 -2.47 11.63 -20.72
C SER A 351 -2.92 13.00 -21.22
N SER A 352 -4.15 13.14 -21.73
CA SER A 352 -4.67 14.40 -22.24
C SER A 352 -5.35 15.21 -21.13
N ALA A 353 -5.12 16.53 -21.13
CA ALA A 353 -5.73 17.46 -20.19
C ALA A 353 -6.50 18.55 -20.94
N SER A 354 -7.75 18.79 -20.54
CA SER A 354 -8.59 19.87 -21.08
C SER A 354 -8.85 20.91 -19.98
N ARG A 355 -8.47 22.17 -20.23
CA ARG A 355 -8.60 23.25 -19.23
C ARG A 355 -10.06 23.55 -18.96
N GLN A 356 -10.39 23.80 -17.70
CA GLN A 356 -11.71 24.20 -17.23
C GLN A 356 -11.59 25.53 -16.47
N PRO A 357 -12.60 26.42 -16.54
CA PRO A 357 -12.59 27.68 -15.78
C PRO A 357 -12.85 27.47 -14.29
N SER A 358 -13.60 26.42 -13.94
CA SER A 358 -13.97 26.07 -12.58
C SER A 358 -14.22 24.56 -12.45
N ALA A 359 -14.25 24.09 -11.21
CA ALA A 359 -14.69 22.76 -10.83
C ALA A 359 -15.92 22.90 -9.92
N VAL A 360 -16.96 22.11 -10.18
CA VAL A 360 -18.20 22.12 -9.37
C VAL A 360 -18.39 20.80 -8.65
N GLU A 361 -19.35 20.77 -7.72
CA GLU A 361 -19.69 19.58 -6.94
C GLU A 361 -19.84 18.32 -7.81
N GLY A 362 -19.20 17.24 -7.37
CA GLY A 362 -19.13 15.96 -8.06
C GLY A 362 -18.00 15.85 -9.10
N ASP A 363 -17.47 16.97 -9.61
CA ASP A 363 -16.37 16.91 -10.59
C ASP A 363 -15.12 16.26 -9.97
N THR A 364 -14.45 15.44 -10.77
CA THR A 364 -13.12 14.89 -10.47
C THR A 364 -12.14 15.44 -11.50
N VAL A 365 -11.24 16.32 -11.08
CA VAL A 365 -10.37 17.12 -11.96
C VAL A 365 -8.99 17.31 -11.33
N ALA A 366 -8.00 17.63 -12.17
CA ALA A 366 -6.66 17.96 -11.73
C ALA A 366 -6.52 19.46 -11.45
N PHE A 367 -6.00 19.77 -10.26
CA PHE A 367 -5.64 21.11 -9.80
C PHE A 367 -4.12 21.28 -9.89
N GLY A 368 -3.67 22.40 -10.46
CA GLY A 368 -2.25 22.73 -10.54
C GLY A 368 -1.72 23.47 -9.32
N ARG A 369 -0.47 23.17 -8.94
CA ARG A 369 0.33 23.86 -7.91
C ARG A 369 -0.28 23.87 -6.51
N LEU A 370 -0.76 22.70 -6.07
CA LEU A 370 -1.13 22.47 -4.68
C LEU A 370 0.08 21.94 -3.88
N ASP A 371 1.14 22.73 -3.79
CA ASP A 371 2.46 22.29 -3.30
C ASP A 371 2.46 21.88 -1.82
N HIS A 372 1.59 22.45 -0.98
CA HIS A 372 1.49 22.16 0.46
C HIS A 372 0.30 21.27 0.84
N ILE A 373 -0.53 20.85 -0.13
CA ILE A 373 -1.69 19.97 0.08
C ILE A 373 -1.36 18.57 -0.43
N ALA A 374 -1.12 17.63 0.48
CA ALA A 374 -0.68 16.28 0.16
C ALA A 374 -1.77 15.38 -0.48
N THR A 375 -1.34 14.26 -1.07
CA THR A 375 -2.24 13.16 -1.46
C THR A 375 -3.01 12.64 -0.25
N GLY A 376 -4.33 12.41 -0.40
CA GLY A 376 -5.23 12.04 0.69
C GLY A 376 -5.70 13.22 1.55
N ALA A 377 -5.21 14.44 1.32
CA ALA A 377 -5.65 15.61 2.09
C ALA A 377 -6.98 16.17 1.57
N THR A 378 -7.75 16.76 2.49
CA THR A 378 -8.94 17.56 2.16
C THR A 378 -8.53 19.03 2.07
N PHE A 379 -9.13 19.80 1.17
CA PHE A 379 -8.91 21.25 1.08
C PHE A 379 -10.18 22.04 0.85
N THR A 380 -10.14 23.31 1.26
CA THR A 380 -11.26 24.26 1.18
C THR A 380 -10.77 25.62 0.73
N SER A 381 -11.67 26.45 0.18
CA SER A 381 -11.39 27.86 -0.07
C SER A 381 -11.76 28.78 1.11
N ALA A 382 -12.22 28.22 2.22
CA ALA A 382 -12.47 28.97 3.45
C ALA A 382 -11.14 29.35 4.15
N LYS A 383 -11.21 30.34 5.04
CA LYS A 383 -10.05 30.78 5.84
C LYS A 383 -9.58 29.73 6.85
N THR A 384 -10.52 28.95 7.38
CA THR A 384 -10.25 27.89 8.35
C THR A 384 -9.93 26.60 7.59
N ALA A 385 -8.88 25.89 8.03
CA ALA A 385 -8.53 24.60 7.46
C ALA A 385 -9.68 23.59 7.69
N PRO A 386 -9.96 22.70 6.72
CA PRO A 386 -10.97 21.67 6.89
C PRO A 386 -10.40 20.52 7.71
N GLU A 387 -11.28 19.69 8.28
CA GLU A 387 -10.87 18.40 8.81
C GLU A 387 -10.48 17.44 7.68
N ALA A 388 -9.57 16.51 7.97
CA ALA A 388 -9.21 15.45 7.03
C ALA A 388 -10.39 14.46 6.92
N LEU A 389 -10.72 14.04 5.70
CA LEU A 389 -11.88 13.19 5.44
C LEU A 389 -11.73 11.81 6.09
N ALA A 390 -10.63 11.13 5.79
CA ALA A 390 -10.28 9.85 6.37
C ALA A 390 -8.75 9.70 6.32
N PRO A 391 -8.09 9.33 7.42
CA PRO A 391 -6.67 9.00 7.37
C PRO A 391 -6.49 7.69 6.62
N VAL A 392 -5.67 7.70 5.57
CA VAL A 392 -5.21 6.49 4.90
C VAL A 392 -3.83 6.15 5.46
N PRO A 393 -3.71 5.18 6.39
CA PRO A 393 -2.42 4.88 7.01
C PRO A 393 -1.43 4.34 5.96
N SER A 394 -0.18 4.74 6.10
CA SER A 394 0.91 4.14 5.33
C SER A 394 1.13 2.70 5.82
N PRO A 395 1.17 1.70 4.92
CA PRO A 395 1.47 0.33 5.30
C PRO A 395 2.92 0.20 5.76
N GLN A 396 3.21 -0.76 6.66
CA GLN A 396 4.58 -1.07 7.04
C GLN A 396 5.34 -1.58 5.80
N PRO A 397 6.56 -1.06 5.51
CA PRO A 397 7.37 -1.57 4.41
C PRO A 397 7.78 -3.03 4.61
N VAL A 398 7.65 -3.84 3.55
CA VAL A 398 8.00 -5.27 3.54
C VAL A 398 9.18 -5.57 2.61
N HIS A 399 9.74 -4.55 1.95
CA HIS A 399 10.94 -4.68 1.14
C HIS A 399 11.77 -3.40 1.18
N ALA A 400 13.07 -3.52 0.93
CA ALA A 400 14.00 -2.39 1.03
C ALA A 400 15.27 -2.59 0.19
N PHE A 401 15.72 -1.50 -0.46
CA PHE A 401 17.02 -1.40 -1.12
C PHE A 401 17.85 -0.30 -0.48
N ALA A 402 19.17 -0.50 -0.42
CA ALA A 402 20.11 0.59 -0.23
C ALA A 402 20.41 1.24 -1.59
N LEU A 403 20.29 2.56 -1.65
CA LEU A 403 20.55 3.36 -2.85
C LEU A 403 21.97 3.91 -2.82
N VAL A 404 22.67 3.78 -3.93
CA VAL A 404 24.01 4.34 -4.15
C VAL A 404 23.93 5.30 -5.34
N VAL A 405 24.32 6.55 -5.12
CA VAL A 405 24.48 7.52 -6.21
C VAL A 405 25.75 7.23 -7.01
N ASN A 406 25.68 7.46 -8.32
CA ASN A 406 26.85 7.31 -9.17
C ASN A 406 27.79 8.54 -9.09
N ASP A 407 27.27 9.72 -8.76
CA ASP A 407 28.02 10.97 -8.57
C ASP A 407 27.54 11.71 -7.31
N ARG A 408 28.46 12.32 -6.56
CA ARG A 408 28.18 13.13 -5.36
C ARG A 408 27.26 14.31 -5.64
N LYS A 409 27.23 14.83 -6.88
CA LYS A 409 26.31 15.92 -7.28
C LYS A 409 24.84 15.50 -7.23
N ASP A 410 24.57 14.20 -7.28
CA ASP A 410 23.21 13.66 -7.29
C ASP A 410 22.68 13.39 -5.87
N ASP A 411 23.50 13.41 -4.82
CA ASP A 411 23.05 13.18 -3.43
C ASP A 411 21.96 14.17 -2.99
N VAL A 412 22.19 15.47 -3.20
CA VAL A 412 21.23 16.52 -2.83
C VAL A 412 19.96 16.43 -3.67
N ARG A 413 20.10 16.06 -4.95
CA ARG A 413 18.96 15.90 -5.87
C ARG A 413 18.14 14.66 -5.54
N LEU A 414 18.80 13.59 -5.11
CA LEU A 414 18.17 12.32 -4.73
C LEU A 414 17.22 12.51 -3.56
N ALA A 415 17.67 13.15 -2.47
CA ALA A 415 16.81 13.40 -1.32
C ALA A 415 15.53 14.20 -1.69
N ALA A 416 15.68 15.23 -2.52
CA ALA A 416 14.55 16.02 -2.99
C ALA A 416 13.62 15.23 -3.94
N ALA A 417 14.18 14.37 -4.80
CA ALA A 417 13.40 13.52 -5.70
C ALA A 417 12.65 12.41 -4.94
N LEU A 418 13.28 11.79 -3.94
CA LEU A 418 12.64 10.81 -3.07
C LEU A 418 11.50 11.41 -2.25
N ALA A 419 11.66 12.63 -1.73
CA ALA A 419 10.59 13.33 -1.02
C ALA A 419 9.36 13.52 -1.92
N LYS A 420 9.56 13.88 -3.19
CA LYS A 420 8.47 13.98 -4.18
C LYS A 420 7.84 12.63 -4.48
N LEU A 421 8.62 11.57 -4.63
CA LEU A 421 8.08 10.22 -4.84
C LEU A 421 7.24 9.72 -3.67
N VAL A 422 7.68 9.96 -2.43
CA VAL A 422 6.91 9.59 -1.22
C VAL A 422 5.62 10.40 -1.10
N GLU A 423 5.60 11.64 -1.61
CA GLU A 423 4.40 12.46 -1.67
C GLU A 423 3.38 11.95 -2.72
N GLU A 424 3.87 11.40 -3.84
CA GLU A 424 3.03 10.74 -4.84
C GLU A 424 2.50 9.39 -4.32
N ASP A 425 3.38 8.58 -3.71
CA ASP A 425 3.07 7.25 -3.18
C ASP A 425 3.40 7.16 -1.70
N THR A 426 2.36 7.27 -0.86
CA THR A 426 2.49 7.27 0.59
C THR A 426 2.83 5.89 1.17
N SER A 427 3.00 4.85 0.35
CA SER A 427 3.49 3.53 0.77
C SER A 427 4.99 3.34 0.56
N LEU A 428 5.67 4.33 -0.03
CA LEU A 428 7.12 4.46 -0.02
C LEU A 428 7.60 5.15 1.25
N THR A 429 8.78 4.77 1.71
CA THR A 429 9.48 5.46 2.79
C THR A 429 10.97 5.41 2.49
N PHE A 430 11.70 6.49 2.75
CA PHE A 430 13.15 6.46 2.72
C PHE A 430 13.73 6.93 4.05
N VAL A 431 14.85 6.33 4.44
CA VAL A 431 15.57 6.66 5.69
C VAL A 431 17.07 6.68 5.43
N HIS A 432 17.76 7.59 6.11
CA HIS A 432 19.22 7.53 6.20
C HIS A 432 19.61 6.76 7.47
N ASP A 433 20.05 5.52 7.29
CA ASP A 433 20.43 4.64 8.39
C ASP A 433 21.78 5.07 8.97
N GLN A 434 21.78 5.61 10.18
CA GLN A 434 22.98 6.18 10.82
C GLN A 434 24.05 5.14 11.12
N ALA A 435 23.67 3.88 11.32
CA ALA A 435 24.60 2.81 11.68
C ALA A 435 25.44 2.35 10.47
N SER A 436 24.81 2.24 9.30
CA SER A 436 25.45 1.81 8.06
C SER A 436 25.87 2.97 7.15
N GLY A 437 25.32 4.17 7.36
CA GLY A 437 25.46 5.32 6.46
C GLY A 437 24.67 5.17 5.16
N GLU A 438 23.79 4.17 5.05
CA GLU A 438 23.04 3.88 3.82
C GLU A 438 21.77 4.73 3.73
N LEU A 439 21.50 5.27 2.54
CA LEU A 439 20.19 5.77 2.19
C LEU A 439 19.32 4.59 1.72
N ARG A 440 18.31 4.21 2.50
CA ARG A 440 17.45 3.08 2.23
C ARG A 440 16.10 3.54 1.69
N LEU A 441 15.68 2.99 0.55
CA LEU A 441 14.33 3.12 0.02
C LEU A 441 13.54 1.84 0.35
N MET A 442 12.38 2.01 0.95
CA MET A 442 11.55 0.94 1.49
C MET A 442 10.13 1.06 0.94
N GLY A 443 9.48 -0.08 0.70
CA GLY A 443 8.17 -0.12 0.08
C GLY A 443 7.49 -1.48 0.20
N GLN A 444 6.55 -1.73 -0.71
CA GLN A 444 5.63 -2.86 -0.61
C GLN A 444 6.07 -4.09 -1.40
N GLY A 445 7.22 -4.08 -2.08
CA GLY A 445 7.73 -5.23 -2.83
C GLY A 445 8.81 -4.83 -3.81
N GLU A 446 9.37 -5.83 -4.50
CA GLU A 446 10.48 -5.63 -5.43
C GLU A 446 10.06 -4.80 -6.64
N MET A 447 8.90 -5.10 -7.23
CA MET A 447 8.41 -4.39 -8.42
C MET A 447 8.08 -2.94 -8.08
N HIS A 448 7.48 -2.68 -6.93
CA HIS A 448 7.22 -1.32 -6.45
C HIS A 448 8.50 -0.51 -6.31
N LEU A 449 9.53 -1.05 -5.65
CA LEU A 449 10.80 -0.32 -5.52
C LEU A 449 11.50 -0.12 -6.87
N ARG A 450 11.40 -1.10 -7.78
CA ARG A 450 11.94 -1.00 -9.14
C ARG A 450 11.28 0.14 -9.92
N VAL A 451 9.96 0.22 -9.90
CA VAL A 451 9.20 1.32 -10.53
C VAL A 451 9.57 2.67 -9.90
N ALA A 452 9.77 2.74 -8.58
CA ALA A 452 10.20 3.98 -7.92
C ALA A 452 11.59 4.44 -8.42
N ILE A 453 12.54 3.52 -8.58
CA ILE A 453 13.88 3.80 -9.14
C ILE A 453 13.80 4.23 -10.61
N GLU A 454 12.97 3.57 -11.42
CA GLU A 454 12.74 3.96 -12.82
C GLU A 454 12.16 5.38 -12.92
N ARG A 455 11.24 5.75 -12.03
CA ARG A 455 10.70 7.12 -11.95
C ARG A 455 11.76 8.14 -11.53
N LEU A 456 12.69 7.81 -10.63
CA LEU A 456 13.84 8.68 -10.30
C LEU A 456 14.65 9.03 -11.55
N ALA A 457 14.97 8.01 -12.35
CA ALA A 457 15.71 8.18 -13.59
C ALA A 457 14.92 8.97 -14.64
N ALA A 458 13.67 8.57 -14.91
CA ALA A 458 12.87 9.11 -16.02
C ALA A 458 12.33 10.52 -15.76
N ARG A 459 11.89 10.82 -14.54
CA ARG A 459 11.21 12.10 -14.21
C ARG A 459 12.14 13.13 -13.58
N PHE A 460 13.11 12.67 -12.78
CA PHE A 460 13.99 13.56 -12.01
C PHE A 460 15.44 13.55 -12.51
N GLY A 461 15.78 12.67 -13.46
CA GLY A 461 17.13 12.56 -14.02
C GLY A 461 18.17 12.05 -13.02
N VAL A 462 17.74 11.38 -11.94
CA VAL A 462 18.62 10.87 -10.88
C VAL A 462 18.85 9.38 -11.10
N GLN A 463 20.07 9.02 -11.47
CA GLN A 463 20.47 7.63 -11.69
C GLN A 463 21.05 7.06 -10.39
N VAL A 464 20.44 5.98 -9.90
CA VAL A 464 20.88 5.29 -8.68
C VAL A 464 21.08 3.80 -8.95
N THR A 465 22.06 3.22 -8.27
CA THR A 465 22.25 1.77 -8.21
C THR A 465 21.60 1.24 -6.93
N ALA A 466 20.71 0.25 -7.07
CA ALA A 466 20.13 -0.45 -5.94
C ALA A 466 21.01 -1.65 -5.55
N LYS A 467 21.24 -1.83 -4.25
CA LYS A 467 21.88 -3.01 -3.67
C LYS A 467 21.09 -3.52 -2.47
N GLU A 468 21.36 -4.75 -2.06
CA GLU A 468 20.82 -5.28 -0.81
C GLU A 468 21.25 -4.40 0.37
N ARG A 469 20.32 -4.18 1.30
CA ARG A 469 20.60 -3.40 2.51
C ARG A 469 21.53 -4.16 3.44
N SER A 470 22.42 -3.44 4.12
CA SER A 470 23.25 -4.03 5.18
C SER A 470 22.42 -4.40 6.42
N VAL A 471 22.81 -5.49 7.08
CA VAL A 471 22.24 -5.92 8.37
C VAL A 471 23.02 -5.26 9.51
N ALA A 472 22.30 -4.79 10.53
CA ALA A 472 22.87 -4.07 11.66
C ALA A 472 23.49 -5.02 12.71
N TYR A 473 24.48 -5.83 12.30
CA TYR A 473 25.22 -6.69 13.23
C TYR A 473 25.89 -5.88 14.35
N ARG A 474 26.05 -6.51 15.50
CA ARG A 474 26.74 -5.98 16.68
C ARG A 474 27.75 -6.99 17.19
N GLU A 475 28.60 -6.58 18.10
CA GLU A 475 29.45 -7.51 18.83
C GLU A 475 29.35 -7.26 20.33
N THR A 476 29.71 -8.27 21.12
CA THR A 476 29.82 -8.15 22.57
C THR A 476 30.95 -9.02 23.08
N ILE A 477 31.11 -9.14 24.39
CA ILE A 477 32.11 -9.97 25.04
C ILE A 477 31.46 -11.08 25.88
N ARG A 478 32.22 -12.13 26.20
CA ARG A 478 31.77 -13.21 27.09
C ARG A 478 32.47 -13.20 28.45
N ASP A 479 33.72 -12.76 28.48
CA ASP A 479 34.55 -12.84 29.68
C ASP A 479 34.73 -11.46 30.31
N THR A 480 34.85 -11.42 31.65
CA THR A 480 35.27 -10.22 32.37
C THR A 480 36.79 -10.10 32.29
N VAL A 481 37.29 -8.91 31.92
CA VAL A 481 38.74 -8.65 31.78
C VAL A 481 39.14 -7.37 32.50
N ASN A 482 40.27 -7.43 33.20
CA ASN A 482 40.93 -6.26 33.77
C ASN A 482 42.09 -5.85 32.87
N VAL A 483 42.14 -4.59 32.46
CA VAL A 483 43.19 -4.05 31.59
C VAL A 483 43.67 -2.69 32.08
N ARG A 484 44.86 -2.29 31.63
CA ARG A 484 45.42 -0.96 31.87
C ARG A 484 45.83 -0.33 30.55
N GLY A 485 45.28 0.83 30.24
CA GLY A 485 45.62 1.61 29.05
C GLY A 485 46.37 2.87 29.42
N ARG A 486 47.55 3.06 28.84
CA ARG A 486 48.39 4.22 29.06
C ARG A 486 48.66 4.95 27.74
N HIS A 487 48.34 6.23 27.71
CA HIS A 487 48.70 7.15 26.63
C HIS A 487 49.83 8.07 27.12
N LYS A 488 51.02 7.94 26.53
CA LYS A 488 52.17 8.81 26.81
C LYS A 488 52.74 9.31 25.49
N LYS A 489 52.66 10.61 25.24
CA LYS A 489 53.29 11.26 24.08
C LYS A 489 54.10 12.46 24.52
N GLN A 490 55.38 12.44 24.18
CA GLN A 490 56.33 13.52 24.45
C GLN A 490 56.72 14.13 23.10
N SER A 491 55.90 15.04 22.58
CA SER A 491 56.29 15.96 21.51
C SER A 491 56.88 17.23 22.12
N GLY A 492 57.66 18.02 21.38
CA GLY A 492 58.38 19.21 21.88
C GLY A 492 57.53 20.38 22.45
N GLY A 493 56.25 20.17 22.75
CA GLY A 493 55.35 21.08 23.47
C GLY A 493 54.81 20.47 24.78
N HIS A 494 53.62 20.87 25.24
CA HIS A 494 52.97 20.23 26.41
C HIS A 494 52.85 18.71 26.21
N GLY A 495 53.34 17.93 27.18
CA GLY A 495 53.25 16.47 27.13
C GLY A 495 51.81 15.99 27.23
N GLN A 496 51.56 14.75 26.82
CA GLN A 496 50.28 14.08 27.04
C GLN A 496 50.52 12.83 27.88
N PHE A 497 49.85 12.75 29.02
CA PHE A 497 49.87 11.62 29.93
C PHE A 497 48.47 11.27 30.45
N GLY A 498 48.01 10.06 30.16
CA GLY A 498 46.81 9.47 30.76
C GLY A 498 47.05 8.00 31.02
N ASP A 499 46.61 7.49 32.17
CA ASP A 499 46.74 6.09 32.55
C ASP A 499 45.49 5.67 33.32
N VAL A 500 44.79 4.66 32.81
CA VAL A 500 43.53 4.16 33.37
C VAL A 500 43.56 2.65 33.45
N ALA A 501 43.03 2.09 34.53
CA ALA A 501 42.72 0.68 34.67
C ALA A 501 41.21 0.50 34.62
N LEU A 502 40.77 -0.40 33.73
CA LEU A 502 39.36 -0.69 33.51
C LEU A 502 39.08 -2.16 33.82
N THR A 503 37.96 -2.41 34.49
CA THR A 503 37.32 -3.72 34.53
C THR A 503 36.16 -3.71 33.54
N VAL A 504 36.22 -4.58 32.55
CA VAL A 504 35.22 -4.68 31.48
C VAL A 504 34.50 -6.01 31.63
N ARG A 505 33.18 -5.99 31.77
CA ARG A 505 32.34 -7.18 31.96
C ARG A 505 31.13 -7.17 31.03
N PRO A 506 30.59 -8.34 30.63
CA PRO A 506 29.36 -8.39 29.85
C PRO A 506 28.15 -7.92 30.67
N LEU A 507 27.15 -7.38 29.98
CA LEU A 507 25.81 -7.14 30.48
C LEU A 507 24.83 -8.16 29.90
N PRO A 508 23.66 -8.35 30.52
CA PRO A 508 22.53 -9.03 29.87
C PRO A 508 22.18 -8.35 28.54
N ARG A 509 21.61 -9.12 27.61
CA ARG A 509 21.16 -8.63 26.30
C ARG A 509 20.19 -7.46 26.46
N GLY A 510 20.42 -6.38 25.72
CA GLY A 510 19.66 -5.14 25.83
C GLY A 510 20.17 -4.18 26.91
N GLY A 511 21.30 -4.49 27.54
CA GLY A 511 21.98 -3.63 28.51
C GLY A 511 22.78 -2.49 27.89
N ASP A 512 23.06 -2.55 26.57
CA ASP A 512 23.78 -1.54 25.78
C ASP A 512 25.14 -1.16 26.38
N PHE A 513 25.24 -0.08 27.15
CA PHE A 513 26.49 0.36 27.76
C PHE A 513 26.27 0.95 29.15
N ALA A 514 27.07 0.48 30.12
CA ALA A 514 27.14 1.07 31.46
C ALA A 514 28.58 1.50 31.77
N PHE A 515 28.73 2.73 32.29
CA PHE A 515 30.00 3.22 32.81
C PHE A 515 29.89 3.45 34.32
N GLU A 516 30.76 2.80 35.07
CA GLU A 516 30.83 2.88 36.53
C GLU A 516 32.21 3.38 36.94
N VAL A 517 32.31 3.99 38.12
CA VAL A 517 33.59 4.43 38.67
C VAL A 517 33.73 3.88 40.08
N ASP A 518 34.77 3.10 40.29
CA ASP A 518 35.18 2.56 41.58
C ASP A 518 36.63 2.92 41.86
N ILE A 519 36.88 4.23 42.00
CA ILE A 519 38.21 4.78 42.31
C ILE A 519 38.28 5.20 43.77
N HIS A 520 39.36 4.79 44.43
CA HIS A 520 39.74 5.26 45.76
C HIS A 520 41.00 6.13 45.70
N GLY A 521 41.16 7.05 46.66
CA GLY A 521 42.42 7.79 46.86
C GLY A 521 42.80 8.87 45.84
N GLY A 522 41.94 9.20 44.86
CA GLY A 522 42.16 10.33 43.94
C GLY A 522 43.25 10.12 42.89
N VAL A 523 43.60 8.86 42.61
CA VAL A 523 44.62 8.44 41.62
C VAL A 523 44.30 8.87 40.17
N VAL A 524 43.03 9.14 39.88
CA VAL A 524 42.58 9.88 38.69
C VAL A 524 41.66 11.02 39.18
N PRO A 525 41.96 12.30 38.85
CA PRO A 525 41.10 13.42 39.19
C PRO A 525 39.69 13.27 38.60
N ARG A 526 38.66 13.54 39.42
CA ARG A 526 37.24 13.38 39.04
C ARG A 526 36.85 14.14 37.76
N GLN A 527 37.51 15.26 37.48
CA GLN A 527 37.29 16.04 36.26
C GLN A 527 37.55 15.27 34.97
N TYR A 528 38.39 14.22 35.01
CA TYR A 528 38.72 13.42 33.83
C TYR A 528 37.82 12.18 33.64
N PHE A 529 36.93 11.85 34.58
CA PHE A 529 36.05 10.69 34.43
C PHE A 529 35.16 10.77 33.17
N PRO A 530 34.53 11.91 32.84
CA PRO A 530 33.76 12.04 31.60
C PRO A 530 34.64 11.83 30.37
N SER A 531 35.89 12.28 30.40
CA SER A 531 36.84 12.11 29.29
C SER A 531 37.25 10.65 29.09
N VAL A 532 37.42 9.89 30.19
CA VAL A 532 37.62 8.43 30.11
C VAL A 532 36.40 7.75 29.52
N GLU A 533 35.18 8.09 29.98
CA GLU A 533 33.94 7.52 29.45
C GLU A 533 33.79 7.79 27.95
N ILE A 534 34.03 9.03 27.51
CA ILE A 534 34.00 9.38 26.08
C ILE A 534 35.02 8.53 25.30
N GLY A 535 36.23 8.35 25.84
CA GLY A 535 37.26 7.50 25.24
C GLY A 535 36.85 6.04 25.13
N VAL A 536 36.16 5.53 26.16
CA VAL A 536 35.57 4.18 26.16
C VAL A 536 34.50 4.08 25.08
N ARG A 537 33.53 5.00 25.02
CA ARG A 537 32.48 5.03 23.99
C ARG A 537 33.05 5.09 22.58
N ASP A 538 34.11 5.87 22.35
CA ASP A 538 34.82 5.91 21.07
C ASP A 538 35.39 4.53 20.69
N GLY A 539 35.92 3.78 21.66
CA GLY A 539 36.44 2.43 21.44
C GLY A 539 35.34 1.38 21.21
N LEU A 540 34.15 1.59 21.78
CA LEU A 540 32.99 0.71 21.56
C LEU A 540 32.31 0.90 20.21
N SER A 541 32.54 2.04 19.53
CA SER A 541 32.01 2.28 18.19
C SER A 541 32.45 1.23 17.16
N ARG A 542 33.58 0.55 17.42
CA ARG A 542 34.12 -0.51 16.56
C ARG A 542 35.02 -1.45 17.36
N GLY A 543 34.55 -2.66 17.61
CA GLY A 543 35.36 -3.67 18.30
C GLY A 543 36.15 -4.59 17.35
N PRO A 544 36.78 -5.65 17.89
CA PRO A 544 37.69 -6.53 17.16
C PRO A 544 37.09 -7.23 15.93
N LEU A 545 35.79 -7.51 15.93
CA LEU A 545 35.11 -8.15 14.78
C LEU A 545 34.70 -7.13 13.71
N GLY A 546 34.87 -5.83 13.99
CA GLY A 546 34.62 -4.73 13.06
C GLY A 546 33.22 -4.14 13.15
N PHE A 547 32.45 -4.47 14.20
CA PHE A 547 31.09 -4.01 14.43
C PHE A 547 30.99 -3.16 15.72
N PRO A 548 29.90 -2.39 15.91
CA PRO A 548 29.66 -1.69 17.17
C PRO A 548 29.46 -2.66 18.33
N VAL A 549 30.10 -2.36 19.45
CA VAL A 549 30.07 -3.18 20.67
C VAL A 549 28.91 -2.76 21.57
N VAL A 550 28.12 -3.73 22.02
CA VAL A 550 26.97 -3.53 22.91
C VAL A 550 26.97 -4.55 24.05
N ASP A 551 26.08 -4.35 25.02
CA ASP A 551 25.92 -5.14 26.24
C ASP A 551 27.21 -5.26 27.04
N VAL A 552 27.87 -4.13 27.33
CA VAL A 552 29.11 -4.10 28.13
C VAL A 552 29.05 -3.07 29.25
N ALA A 553 29.56 -3.46 30.42
CA ALA A 553 29.80 -2.57 31.54
C ALA A 553 31.30 -2.35 31.73
N VAL A 554 31.68 -1.08 31.90
CA VAL A 554 33.07 -0.65 32.08
C VAL A 554 33.16 0.09 33.39
N THR A 555 33.93 -0.48 34.33
CA THR A 555 34.22 0.13 35.62
C THR A 555 35.64 0.69 35.61
N LEU A 556 35.79 1.99 35.81
CA LEU A 556 37.09 2.62 36.04
C LEU A 556 37.54 2.33 37.48
N THR A 557 38.59 1.52 37.64
CA THR A 557 39.01 0.97 38.94
C THR A 557 40.30 1.57 39.50
N ASP A 558 41.23 1.98 38.62
CA ASP A 558 42.51 2.56 39.03
C ASP A 558 43.09 3.44 37.90
N GLY A 559 44.23 4.10 38.12
CA GLY A 559 44.92 4.88 37.10
C GLY A 559 46.08 5.69 37.65
N SER A 560 46.61 6.59 36.84
CA SER A 560 47.55 7.61 37.31
C SER A 560 47.49 8.86 36.43
N TYR A 561 47.89 10.01 36.99
CA TYR A 561 47.97 11.28 36.28
C TYR A 561 49.31 11.98 36.53
N HIS A 562 49.65 12.92 35.67
CA HIS A 562 50.79 13.82 35.82
C HIS A 562 50.27 15.26 35.92
N SER A 563 50.77 16.05 36.86
CA SER A 563 50.24 17.38 37.17
C SER A 563 50.31 18.37 36.00
N VAL A 564 51.26 18.19 35.08
CA VAL A 564 51.51 19.11 33.96
C VAL A 564 51.07 18.52 32.61
N ASP A 565 51.17 17.20 32.44
CA ASP A 565 50.99 16.55 31.13
C ASP A 565 49.63 15.85 30.99
N SER A 566 48.83 15.78 32.05
CA SER A 566 47.48 15.21 31.98
C SER A 566 46.46 16.21 31.49
N SER A 567 45.63 15.77 30.55
CA SER A 567 44.55 16.54 29.92
C SER A 567 43.38 15.63 29.59
N ASP A 568 42.21 16.23 29.33
CA ASP A 568 41.02 15.49 28.89
C ASP A 568 41.29 14.62 27.67
N MET A 569 42.02 15.16 26.69
CA MET A 569 42.38 14.41 25.48
C MET A 569 43.30 13.22 25.79
N ALA A 570 44.21 13.34 26.76
CA ALA A 570 45.09 12.24 27.16
C ALA A 570 44.32 11.11 27.86
N PHE A 571 43.36 11.44 28.72
CA PHE A 571 42.50 10.44 29.39
C PHE A 571 41.47 9.82 28.44
N ARG A 572 40.94 10.57 27.48
CA ARG A 572 40.13 10.02 26.38
C ARG A 572 40.92 9.01 25.55
N ALA A 573 42.16 9.35 25.18
CA ALA A 573 43.04 8.43 24.46
C ALA A 573 43.39 7.18 25.30
N ALA A 574 43.70 7.34 26.58
CA ALA A 574 43.99 6.24 27.49
C ALA A 574 42.79 5.29 27.66
N GLY A 575 41.58 5.84 27.84
CA GLY A 575 40.33 5.08 27.88
C GLY A 575 40.08 4.27 26.61
N LYS A 576 40.28 4.89 25.43
CA LYS A 576 40.15 4.22 24.13
C LYS A 576 41.15 3.08 23.96
N ILE A 577 42.41 3.27 24.35
CA ILE A 577 43.44 2.23 24.31
C ILE A 577 43.07 1.07 25.25
N ALA A 578 42.65 1.38 26.49
CA ALA A 578 42.27 0.38 27.48
C ALA A 578 41.11 -0.48 26.97
N ILE A 579 39.99 0.13 26.54
CA ILE A 579 38.83 -0.65 26.08
C ILE A 579 39.16 -1.48 24.85
N SER A 580 39.96 -0.97 23.90
CA SER A 580 40.34 -1.71 22.69
C SER A 580 41.14 -2.98 23.02
N ASP A 581 42.05 -2.90 24.01
CA ASP A 581 42.80 -4.04 24.51
C ASP A 581 41.90 -5.03 25.29
N ALA A 582 40.95 -4.53 26.09
CA ALA A 582 39.99 -5.37 26.79
C ALA A 582 39.16 -6.22 25.83
N LEU A 583 38.56 -5.59 24.80
CA LEU A 583 37.67 -6.26 23.85
C LEU A 583 38.38 -7.41 23.12
N GLY A 584 39.66 -7.24 22.76
CA GLY A 584 40.45 -8.29 22.12
C GLY A 584 40.71 -9.51 23.00
N LYS A 585 40.74 -9.31 24.34
CA LYS A 585 41.00 -10.37 25.33
C LYS A 585 39.73 -10.99 25.91
N ALA A 586 38.58 -10.32 25.78
CA ALA A 586 37.32 -10.68 26.44
C ALA A 586 36.45 -11.69 25.66
N ARG A 587 37.05 -12.43 24.72
CA ARG A 587 36.38 -13.39 23.81
C ARG A 587 35.19 -12.74 23.08
N PRO A 588 35.45 -11.85 22.12
CA PRO A 588 34.40 -11.15 21.41
C PRO A 588 33.53 -12.11 20.59
N VAL A 589 32.23 -11.84 20.52
CA VAL A 589 31.26 -12.62 19.74
C VAL A 589 30.35 -11.73 18.92
N LEU A 590 29.91 -12.24 17.78
CA LEU A 590 29.02 -11.55 16.86
C LEU A 590 27.56 -11.75 17.29
N LEU A 591 26.79 -10.68 17.16
CA LEU A 591 25.37 -10.64 17.40
C LEU A 591 24.62 -10.28 16.13
N GLU A 592 23.55 -11.00 15.84
CA GLU A 592 22.60 -10.69 14.79
C GLU A 592 21.25 -10.22 15.36
N PRO A 593 20.58 -9.26 14.71
CA PRO A 593 19.24 -8.85 15.10
C PRO A 593 18.20 -9.90 14.69
N ILE A 594 17.35 -10.26 15.64
CA ILE A 594 16.18 -11.11 15.46
C ILE A 594 14.94 -10.22 15.45
N LEU A 595 14.09 -10.43 14.45
CA LEU A 595 12.81 -9.72 14.32
C LEU A 595 11.68 -10.63 14.78
N ALA A 596 10.73 -10.07 15.53
CA ALA A 596 9.40 -10.64 15.67
C ALA A 596 8.61 -10.36 14.39
N VAL A 597 8.18 -11.41 13.71
CA VAL A 597 7.51 -11.33 12.41
C VAL A 597 6.16 -12.03 12.47
N ASP A 598 5.11 -11.24 12.27
CA ASP A 598 3.74 -11.71 12.13
C ASP A 598 3.43 -11.84 10.64
N ILE A 599 3.30 -13.07 10.15
CA ILE A 599 3.06 -13.37 8.74
C ILE A 599 1.57 -13.64 8.53
N LEU A 600 0.92 -12.87 7.66
CA LEU A 600 -0.49 -12.98 7.35
C LEU A 600 -0.66 -13.72 6.02
N VAL A 601 -1.36 -14.86 6.04
CA VAL A 601 -1.56 -15.70 4.86
C VAL A 601 -2.97 -16.32 4.82
N PRO A 602 -3.45 -16.71 3.64
CA PRO A 602 -4.61 -17.60 3.55
C PRO A 602 -4.34 -18.93 4.25
N SER A 603 -5.35 -19.49 4.92
CA SER A 603 -5.22 -20.74 5.69
C SER A 603 -4.71 -21.91 4.83
N GLU A 604 -5.08 -21.97 3.56
CA GLU A 604 -4.61 -22.97 2.60
C GLU A 604 -3.10 -22.88 2.30
N ALA A 605 -2.47 -21.73 2.57
CA ALA A 605 -1.05 -21.50 2.36
C ALA A 605 -0.20 -21.68 3.63
N MET A 606 -0.81 -22.02 4.77
CA MET A 606 -0.12 -22.12 6.07
C MET A 606 1.04 -23.12 6.07
N SER A 607 0.87 -24.27 5.42
CA SER A 607 1.93 -25.29 5.32
C SER A 607 3.16 -24.77 4.55
N ARG A 608 2.91 -24.04 3.45
CA ARG A 608 3.96 -23.41 2.63
C ARG A 608 4.65 -22.27 3.39
N ALA A 609 3.89 -21.42 4.09
CA ALA A 609 4.44 -20.35 4.92
C ALA A 609 5.34 -20.89 6.04
N THR A 610 4.88 -21.95 6.72
CA THR A 610 5.65 -22.64 7.77
C THR A 610 6.98 -23.20 7.26
N ALA A 611 6.97 -23.80 6.07
CA ALA A 611 8.16 -24.32 5.43
C ALA A 611 9.16 -23.19 5.08
N LEU A 612 8.68 -22.05 4.58
CA LEU A 612 9.52 -20.89 4.29
C LEU A 612 10.23 -20.38 5.53
N VAL A 613 9.51 -20.21 6.65
CA VAL A 613 10.09 -19.76 7.93
C VAL A 613 11.20 -20.72 8.38
N SER A 614 10.92 -22.03 8.34
CA SER A 614 11.87 -23.06 8.76
C SER A 614 13.14 -23.07 7.89
N SER A 615 13.01 -22.81 6.58
CA SER A 615 14.15 -22.72 5.66
C SER A 615 15.03 -21.48 5.90
N ARG A 616 14.51 -20.48 6.60
CA ARG A 616 15.12 -19.16 6.82
C ARG A 616 15.63 -18.97 8.25
N ARG A 617 16.02 -20.08 8.91
CA ARG A 617 16.44 -20.10 10.33
C ARG A 617 15.39 -19.47 11.26
N GLY A 618 14.14 -19.39 10.83
CA GLY A 618 13.06 -18.79 11.60
C GLY A 618 12.53 -19.77 12.64
N GLN A 619 12.20 -19.24 13.82
CA GLN A 619 11.54 -19.96 14.87
C GLN A 619 10.03 -19.70 14.82
N LEU A 620 9.24 -20.77 14.83
CA LEU A 620 7.79 -20.68 14.95
C LEU A 620 7.41 -20.53 16.42
N LEU A 621 6.62 -19.50 16.74
CA LEU A 621 6.08 -19.30 18.08
C LEU A 621 4.65 -19.86 18.20
N GLY A 622 3.88 -19.79 17.12
CA GLY A 622 2.51 -20.28 17.05
C GLY A 622 1.76 -19.67 15.86
N TYR A 623 0.49 -19.99 15.73
CA TYR A 623 -0.40 -19.37 14.76
C TYR A 623 -1.80 -19.22 15.34
N ASP A 624 -2.51 -18.19 14.89
CA ASP A 624 -3.89 -17.91 15.27
C ASP A 624 -4.70 -17.55 14.02
N ALA A 625 -6.01 -17.75 14.05
CA ALA A 625 -6.89 -17.24 13.00
C ALA A 625 -6.84 -15.70 12.99
N ARG A 626 -6.82 -15.09 11.80
CA ARG A 626 -6.78 -13.62 11.68
C ARG A 626 -8.14 -13.04 12.10
N PRO A 627 -8.21 -12.17 13.12
CA PRO A 627 -9.46 -11.60 13.57
C PRO A 627 -10.18 -10.84 12.45
N GLY A 628 -11.46 -11.15 12.22
CA GLY A 628 -12.29 -10.52 11.19
C GLY A 628 -12.01 -10.97 9.74
N TRP A 629 -11.15 -11.98 9.54
CA TRP A 629 -10.79 -12.49 8.21
C TRP A 629 -10.98 -14.00 8.13
N ALA A 630 -12.14 -14.43 7.64
CA ALA A 630 -12.42 -15.84 7.42
C ALA A 630 -11.46 -16.45 6.38
N GLY A 631 -10.86 -17.59 6.70
CA GLY A 631 -9.90 -18.29 5.82
C GLY A 631 -8.50 -17.68 5.80
N TRP A 632 -8.14 -16.86 6.79
CA TRP A 632 -6.81 -16.30 6.98
C TRP A 632 -6.27 -16.61 8.35
N ASP A 633 -4.95 -16.79 8.42
CA ASP A 633 -4.20 -17.05 9.64
C ASP A 633 -3.05 -16.05 9.78
N VAL A 634 -2.62 -15.87 11.03
CA VAL A 634 -1.43 -15.10 11.42
C VAL A 634 -0.43 -16.07 12.03
N LEU A 635 0.72 -16.22 11.39
CA LEU A 635 1.83 -17.04 11.85
C LEU A 635 2.84 -16.15 12.60
N LYS A 636 3.00 -16.39 13.90
CA LYS A 636 3.91 -15.63 14.77
C LYS A 636 5.27 -16.30 14.80
N THR A 637 6.31 -15.53 14.46
CA THR A 637 7.66 -16.08 14.25
C THR A 637 8.75 -15.15 14.75
N LEU A 638 9.94 -15.71 14.98
CA LEU A 638 11.18 -14.96 15.14
C LEU A 638 12.09 -15.29 13.95
N ILE A 639 12.54 -14.27 13.21
CA ILE A 639 13.37 -14.47 12.00
C ILE A 639 14.58 -13.53 12.07
N PRO A 640 15.81 -14.01 11.83
CA PRO A 640 16.98 -13.15 11.72
C PRO A 640 16.82 -12.11 10.60
N GLU A 641 17.21 -10.85 10.85
CA GLU A 641 17.03 -9.76 9.87
C GLU A 641 17.71 -10.07 8.51
N ALA A 642 18.83 -10.79 8.54
CA ALA A 642 19.55 -11.24 7.35
C ALA A 642 18.69 -12.10 6.40
N GLU A 643 17.68 -12.78 6.93
CA GLU A 643 16.81 -13.70 6.19
C GLU A 643 15.50 -13.02 5.74
N ILE A 644 15.32 -11.73 6.04
CA ILE A 644 14.09 -10.98 5.74
C ILE A 644 14.06 -10.44 4.30
N GLY A 645 15.22 -10.11 3.73
CA GLY A 645 15.33 -9.35 2.48
C GLY A 645 14.43 -9.88 1.34
N SER A 646 14.47 -11.19 1.10
CA SER A 646 13.68 -11.86 0.05
C SER A 646 12.41 -12.55 0.56
N LEU A 647 12.09 -12.45 1.86
CA LEU A 647 10.95 -13.14 2.48
C LEU A 647 9.64 -12.79 1.78
N ILE A 648 9.39 -11.51 1.51
CA ILE A 648 8.14 -11.07 0.88
C ILE A 648 7.93 -11.66 -0.51
N VAL A 649 9.00 -11.83 -1.29
CA VAL A 649 8.96 -12.33 -2.67
C VAL A 649 8.52 -13.80 -2.67
N GLU A 650 9.18 -14.62 -1.84
CA GLU A 650 8.84 -16.03 -1.70
C GLU A 650 7.48 -16.25 -1.04
N LEU A 651 7.15 -15.45 -0.04
CA LEU A 651 5.86 -15.50 0.64
C LEU A 651 4.72 -15.25 -0.35
N ARG A 652 4.83 -14.22 -1.20
CA ARG A 652 3.84 -13.93 -2.23
C ARG A 652 3.77 -15.04 -3.27
N SER A 653 4.89 -15.59 -3.71
CA SER A 653 4.89 -16.75 -4.60
C SER A 653 4.16 -17.95 -3.97
N ALA A 654 4.35 -18.19 -2.67
CA ALA A 654 3.71 -19.29 -1.94
C ALA A 654 2.22 -19.08 -1.65
N THR A 655 1.73 -17.84 -1.75
CA THR A 655 0.37 -17.45 -1.35
C THR A 655 -0.46 -16.90 -2.52
N SER A 656 -0.06 -17.15 -3.76
CA SER A 656 -0.74 -16.60 -4.95
C SER A 656 -0.79 -15.06 -4.95
N GLY A 657 0.23 -14.42 -4.38
CA GLY A 657 0.46 -12.98 -4.46
C GLY A 657 -0.08 -12.16 -3.29
N VAL A 658 -0.71 -12.76 -2.28
CA VAL A 658 -1.46 -12.00 -1.25
C VAL A 658 -0.83 -11.97 0.14
N GLY A 659 0.12 -12.86 0.42
CA GLY A 659 0.80 -12.93 1.71
C GLY A 659 1.58 -11.65 2.00
N THR A 660 1.56 -11.24 3.26
CA THR A 660 2.31 -10.09 3.77
C THR A 660 2.78 -10.37 5.19
N TYR A 661 3.63 -9.51 5.73
CA TYR A 661 4.06 -9.62 7.12
C TYR A 661 4.24 -8.24 7.76
N MET A 662 4.24 -8.23 9.09
CA MET A 662 4.71 -7.12 9.90
C MET A 662 5.96 -7.58 10.66
N ALA A 663 6.96 -6.70 10.79
CA ALA A 663 8.21 -7.03 11.44
C ALA A 663 8.64 -5.94 12.42
N THR A 664 9.01 -6.34 13.64
CA THR A 664 9.56 -5.44 14.65
C THR A 664 10.83 -6.04 15.23
N PHE A 665 11.80 -5.21 15.61
CA PHE A 665 12.97 -5.69 16.33
C PHE A 665 12.54 -6.36 17.64
N ASP A 666 13.09 -7.54 17.94
CA ASP A 666 12.81 -8.28 19.16
C ASP A 666 14.05 -8.28 20.08
N HIS A 667 15.15 -8.89 19.65
CA HIS A 667 16.40 -8.94 20.43
C HIS A 667 17.63 -9.18 19.55
N LEU A 668 18.81 -9.10 20.17
CA LEU A 668 20.08 -9.54 19.58
C LEU A 668 20.40 -10.97 20.02
N ALA A 669 20.71 -11.85 19.06
CA ALA A 669 21.11 -13.23 19.31
C ALA A 669 22.56 -13.47 18.89
N GLU A 670 23.26 -14.37 19.60
CA GLU A 670 24.63 -14.76 19.22
C GLU A 670 24.63 -15.62 17.97
N ILE A 671 25.52 -15.30 17.03
CA ILE A 671 25.79 -16.11 15.85
C ILE A 671 27.22 -16.63 15.91
N VAL A 672 27.41 -17.92 15.63
CA VAL A 672 28.70 -18.62 15.75
C VAL A 672 28.99 -19.51 14.53
N GLY A 673 30.26 -19.89 14.39
CA GLY A 673 30.71 -20.81 13.35
C GLY A 673 30.78 -20.16 11.98
N ARG A 674 30.64 -20.97 10.92
CA ARG A 674 30.93 -20.58 9.53
C ARG A 674 30.22 -19.31 9.05
N GLN A 675 28.98 -19.08 9.50
CA GLN A 675 28.22 -17.89 9.11
C GLN A 675 28.80 -16.63 9.74
N ALA A 676 29.12 -16.67 11.04
CA ALA A 676 29.77 -15.56 11.73
C ALA A 676 31.13 -15.25 11.09
N ASP A 677 31.93 -16.29 10.80
CA ASP A 677 33.23 -16.14 10.14
C ASP A 677 33.12 -15.46 8.77
N ALA A 678 32.11 -15.83 7.97
CA ALA A 678 31.86 -15.21 6.67
C ALA A 678 31.45 -13.74 6.77
N ILE A 679 30.59 -13.39 7.74
CA ILE A 679 30.17 -12.00 7.98
C ILE A 679 31.38 -11.14 8.37
N VAL A 680 32.21 -11.64 9.29
CA VAL A 680 33.43 -10.94 9.73
C VAL A 680 34.42 -10.78 8.57
N ALA A 681 34.62 -11.82 7.75
CA ALA A 681 35.51 -11.76 6.59
C ALA A 681 35.03 -10.72 5.55
N ASN A 682 33.72 -10.68 5.26
CA ASN A 682 33.13 -9.69 4.35
C ASN A 682 33.30 -8.26 4.88
N GLN A 683 33.10 -8.04 6.18
CA GLN A 683 33.31 -6.74 6.82
C GLN A 683 34.78 -6.30 6.76
N GLN A 684 35.72 -7.23 6.92
CA GLN A 684 37.15 -6.97 6.75
C GLN A 684 37.50 -6.63 5.30
N ALA A 685 36.95 -7.34 4.33
CA ALA A 685 37.18 -7.08 2.91
C ALA A 685 36.63 -5.71 2.49
N ALA A 686 35.41 -5.37 2.91
CA ALA A 686 34.80 -4.06 2.64
C ALA A 686 35.66 -2.91 3.19
N ARG A 687 36.29 -3.11 4.35
CA ARG A 687 37.21 -2.15 4.96
C ARG A 687 38.51 -1.94 4.18
N VAL A 688 39.03 -2.97 3.52
CA VAL A 688 40.26 -2.84 2.72
C VAL A 688 39.97 -2.10 1.40
N ALA A 689 38.73 -2.18 0.91
CA ALA A 689 38.29 -1.53 -0.31
C ALA A 689 37.87 -0.05 -0.13
N SER A 690 37.44 0.34 1.08
CA SER A 690 37.09 1.72 1.47
C SER A 690 38.32 2.52 1.93
#